data_AF-A0A0C9TA51-F1
#
_entry.id   AF-A0A0C9TA51-F1
#
_cell.length_a   1.000
_cell.length_b   1.000
_cell.length_c   1.000
_cell.angle_alpha   90.00
_cell.angle_beta   90.00
_cell.angle_gamma   90.00
#
_symmetry.space_group_name_H-M   'P 1'
#
loop_
_entity.id
_entity.type
_entity.pdbx_description
1 polymer ?
#
loop_
_entity_poly.entity_id
_entity_poly.type
_entity_poly.pdbx_seq_one_letter_code
_entity_poly.pdbx_strand_id
1 'polypeptide(L)'
;MEVDDDVPSPTPQPFTGDYYGTDYTDDDFGWEEEPGSGSETDARSEDSEDGGDDELIEDNWEPPCPSPSPSASTIDPNTDSDNDRHDASAAASAETRKAAESRFEVRPVIQHFTRGRAGEIIRQDTDNYELYRQKLAGSAAQTNRVNIWAPFASEIDWKVARWAKLRGPSSTALTELLNIDGVGEKLGLSFRTSRELNKIIDDEIPGRPRFHREEVVVAGEAFDVYFRDVLECIKSLYGDPEFAPILAFKPERHYSDEDQTVRLFHEMNTGKWWWKTQSILEKEKPGATIVPVIISSDKTQLTLFRNKTAYPVYLTIGNLPKEIRRKPSHRGQILLGYLPTSRLEHITNKASRRRTLANLFHACMGRILAPLESAGVDGVAMASGDGAIRRAHPIFAAFVGDYPEQLLVTGIKNGECPKCCAPHDHLQDQFDPTECALRDLDKILDVLDMADTLGYSAYAQACSDVGIKPIFHPFWENLPYTNIFQSITPDILHQIYQGIITHLISWVTAAVGAAEIDARCRRLPPNHHIRLFMKGITSLSRVTGQEHRQMASFLLALVIDVPLPRNVSSGKLVRAVRAMLDFVYLAQYPMHTTETLVLLQQALDRFHADKDVFVDLGIRTALNLPKLHSLGHYLLSIEFFGTPDNFNTEYSERLHIDLAKDAYRATNHKDEYPQMTMWLERKEKILRHEKFIHWRLAGHPRSAEWRPPDSVHRLHLKMARRPSARGVPLEVIREQYGATYIRDALARYLVGFGNPDLTNQEIEDRAFTELFPLDKLSVYHRIKFWNEDALGRGDSAPDTFDAVHVQPARMNNRDQRVPERFDTVLVNEGTGQHSGVKGYRIAQVRLVFTLPQQTIRFLFPSPTSAKPPTHLAYVEWFTPFRARPEPNHLLYRVSRSLDSEGSRIASIIPVSSIRRSAHLFPKFGPVVPREWTSYTVLDKCPTFFVNCFPDRHTYVTVY
;
A
#
# COMPACT_ATOMS: atom_id res chain seq x y z
N MET A 1 29.85 7.98 -32.64
CA MET A 1 29.92 7.93 -34.11
C MET A 1 28.72 7.14 -34.57
N GLU A 2 27.98 7.74 -35.49
CA GLU A 2 26.65 7.44 -36.06
C GLU A 2 25.97 6.11 -35.68
N VAL A 3 24.75 6.26 -35.14
CA VAL A 3 23.77 5.20 -34.95
C VAL A 3 23.15 4.94 -36.32
N ASP A 4 23.49 3.82 -36.97
CA ASP A 4 22.73 3.33 -38.11
C ASP A 4 21.50 2.56 -37.61
N ASP A 5 20.35 3.21 -37.82
CA ASP A 5 18.97 2.82 -37.56
C ASP A 5 18.43 1.90 -38.67
N ASP A 6 18.86 0.64 -38.73
CA ASP A 6 18.34 -0.31 -39.74
C ASP A 6 17.66 -1.54 -39.11
N VAL A 7 16.80 -1.27 -38.13
CA VAL A 7 15.63 -2.13 -37.88
C VAL A 7 14.44 -1.36 -38.45
N PRO A 8 13.68 -1.91 -39.42
CA PRO A 8 12.58 -1.17 -40.02
C PRO A 8 11.58 -0.76 -38.95
N SER A 9 11.46 0.55 -38.73
CA SER A 9 10.38 1.14 -37.95
C SER A 9 9.07 0.57 -38.50
N PRO A 10 8.16 0.04 -37.66
CA PRO A 10 6.88 -0.44 -38.15
C PRO A 10 6.21 0.69 -38.96
N THR A 11 5.80 0.37 -40.18
CA THR A 11 5.15 1.32 -41.08
C THR A 11 3.93 1.89 -40.36
N PRO A 12 3.83 3.21 -40.17
CA PRO A 12 2.73 3.79 -39.42
C PRO A 12 1.42 3.46 -40.13
N GLN A 13 0.48 2.88 -39.38
CA GLN A 13 -0.88 2.73 -39.87
C GLN A 13 -1.64 4.01 -39.54
N PRO A 14 -2.11 4.77 -40.54
CA PRO A 14 -2.85 6.00 -40.29
C PRO A 14 -4.19 5.65 -39.65
N PHE A 15 -4.43 6.20 -38.48
CA PHE A 15 -5.73 6.17 -37.85
C PHE A 15 -6.55 7.34 -38.40
N THR A 16 -7.49 7.02 -39.31
CA THR A 16 -8.45 7.98 -39.84
C THR A 16 -9.79 7.82 -39.13
N GLY A 17 -10.11 8.78 -38.29
CA GLY A 17 -11.48 9.19 -38.02
C GLY A 17 -11.51 10.71 -38.08
N ASP A 18 -12.47 11.25 -38.80
CA ASP A 18 -12.85 12.64 -38.65
C ASP A 18 -13.48 12.79 -37.25
N TYR A 19 -12.63 12.94 -36.22
CA TYR A 19 -13.09 13.12 -34.84
C TYR A 19 -13.48 14.56 -34.54
N TYR A 20 -13.32 15.46 -35.50
CA TYR A 20 -13.45 16.90 -35.31
C TYR A 20 -14.63 17.48 -36.06
N GLY A 21 -15.27 16.80 -37.00
CA GLY A 21 -16.20 17.44 -37.92
C GLY A 21 -15.52 18.56 -38.74
N THR A 22 -16.13 18.92 -39.86
CA THR A 22 -15.63 20.02 -40.71
C THR A 22 -16.24 21.38 -40.38
N ASP A 23 -17.14 21.45 -39.40
CA ASP A 23 -18.04 22.59 -39.19
C ASP A 23 -17.81 23.26 -37.83
N TYR A 24 -16.62 23.82 -37.63
CA TYR A 24 -16.38 24.73 -36.50
C TYR A 24 -15.93 26.10 -36.99
N THR A 25 -16.59 27.13 -36.48
CA THR A 25 -16.14 28.53 -36.55
C THR A 25 -15.59 28.95 -35.20
N ASP A 26 -14.68 29.92 -35.17
CA ASP A 26 -14.11 30.46 -33.91
C ASP A 26 -15.19 30.98 -32.93
N ASP A 27 -16.39 31.26 -33.44
CA ASP A 27 -17.56 31.73 -32.68
C ASP A 27 -18.30 30.60 -31.93
N ASP A 28 -18.06 29.32 -32.24
CA ASP A 28 -18.72 28.16 -31.59
C ASP A 28 -18.16 27.85 -30.18
N PHE A 29 -17.19 28.64 -29.70
CA PHE A 29 -16.41 28.36 -28.48
C PHE A 29 -16.67 29.33 -27.32
N GLY A 30 -17.77 30.08 -27.35
CA GLY A 30 -18.16 31.02 -26.30
C GLY A 30 -18.75 30.34 -25.05
N TRP A 31 -17.89 29.99 -24.08
CA TRP A 31 -18.31 29.81 -22.70
C TRP A 31 -17.37 30.59 -21.78
N GLU A 32 -17.90 31.64 -21.16
CA GLU A 32 -17.26 32.33 -20.04
C GLU A 32 -17.29 31.41 -18.81
N GLU A 33 -16.12 31.05 -18.29
CA GLU A 33 -16.00 30.60 -16.89
C GLU A 33 -16.01 31.85 -15.99
N GLU A 34 -16.86 31.87 -14.96
CA GLU A 34 -16.80 32.90 -13.93
C GLU A 34 -15.42 32.93 -13.25
N PRO A 35 -14.82 34.11 -13.04
CA PRO A 35 -13.51 34.23 -12.44
C PRO A 35 -13.62 34.06 -10.91
N GLY A 36 -13.49 32.83 -10.41
CA GLY A 36 -13.69 32.62 -8.97
C GLY A 36 -13.51 31.22 -8.40
N SER A 37 -12.64 30.36 -8.93
CA SER A 37 -12.15 29.23 -8.14
C SER A 37 -10.71 28.90 -8.53
N GLY A 38 -9.79 29.11 -7.60
CA GLY A 38 -8.38 28.78 -7.77
C GLY A 38 -8.24 27.28 -7.96
N SER A 39 -8.04 26.85 -9.20
CA SER A 39 -7.64 25.49 -9.52
C SER A 39 -6.18 25.33 -9.11
N GLU A 40 -5.91 24.67 -7.98
CA GLU A 40 -4.61 24.05 -7.72
C GLU A 40 -4.46 22.84 -8.64
N THR A 41 -4.22 23.11 -9.92
CA THR A 41 -3.67 22.13 -10.87
C THR A 41 -2.16 22.18 -10.76
N ASP A 42 -1.62 21.43 -9.82
CA ASP A 42 -0.21 21.07 -9.81
C ASP A 42 -0.18 19.56 -9.50
N ALA A 43 -0.24 18.76 -10.57
CA ALA A 43 0.07 17.34 -10.51
C ALA A 43 1.52 17.19 -10.03
N ARG A 44 1.69 16.96 -8.73
CA ARG A 44 2.99 16.79 -8.07
C ARG A 44 3.24 15.30 -7.90
N SER A 45 3.78 14.70 -8.95
CA SER A 45 4.22 13.30 -8.97
C SER A 45 5.47 13.08 -8.11
N GLU A 46 5.45 11.96 -7.40
CA GLU A 46 6.43 11.52 -6.39
C GLU A 46 7.70 10.87 -6.98
N ASP A 47 8.65 10.62 -6.08
CA ASP A 47 9.96 9.95 -6.17
C ASP A 47 11.21 10.80 -6.43
N SER A 48 12.04 10.96 -5.39
CA SER A 48 13.12 9.99 -5.14
C SER A 48 13.73 10.18 -3.76
N GLU A 49 13.95 9.05 -3.08
CA GLU A 49 14.89 8.89 -1.97
C GLU A 49 16.28 9.39 -2.36
N ASP A 50 16.88 10.23 -1.51
CA ASP A 50 18.31 10.13 -1.22
C ASP A 50 18.49 10.18 0.29
N GLY A 51 18.95 9.06 0.84
CA GLY A 51 19.43 8.96 2.19
C GLY A 51 20.89 9.36 2.21
N GLY A 52 21.17 10.57 2.69
CA GLY A 52 22.50 11.04 3.05
C GLY A 52 22.50 11.53 4.49
N ASP A 53 23.14 10.76 5.37
CA ASP A 53 23.50 11.14 6.73
C ASP A 53 24.10 12.56 6.80
N ASP A 54 23.52 13.48 7.59
CA ASP A 54 24.31 14.31 8.51
C ASP A 54 23.50 15.06 9.59
N GLU A 55 24.02 14.91 10.80
CA GLU A 55 24.09 15.87 11.91
C GLU A 55 22.85 16.26 12.73
N LEU A 56 22.76 15.57 13.89
CA LEU A 56 22.17 16.06 15.13
C LEU A 56 22.92 17.30 15.63
N ILE A 57 22.33 18.48 15.49
CA ILE A 57 22.63 19.64 16.33
C ILE A 57 21.30 20.28 16.72
N GLU A 58 20.86 20.03 17.97
CA GLU A 58 19.88 20.87 18.66
C GLU A 58 20.61 22.14 19.10
N ASP A 59 20.35 23.27 18.45
CA ASP A 59 20.71 24.59 19.00
C ASP A 59 19.53 25.57 18.97
N ASN A 60 19.30 26.16 20.15
CA ASN A 60 18.31 27.14 20.57
C ASN A 60 17.84 28.16 19.51
N TRP A 61 16.66 27.91 18.92
CA TRP A 61 15.90 28.96 18.24
C TRP A 61 14.40 28.86 18.52
N GLU A 62 14.01 29.20 19.75
CA GLU A 62 12.63 29.56 20.08
C GLU A 62 12.60 31.01 20.59
N PRO A 63 11.85 31.92 19.96
CA PRO A 63 11.61 33.24 20.53
C PRO A 63 10.80 33.12 21.85
N PRO A 64 10.95 34.07 22.80
CA PRO A 64 10.14 34.10 24.01
C PRO A 64 8.66 34.29 23.67
N CYS A 65 7.79 33.47 24.24
CA CYS A 65 6.33 33.65 24.14
C CYS A 65 5.91 34.83 25.04
N PRO A 66 4.90 35.65 24.66
CA PRO A 66 4.32 36.62 25.59
C PRO A 66 3.72 35.89 26.80
N SER A 67 3.98 36.42 27.99
CA SER A 67 3.50 35.89 29.27
C SER A 67 1.97 35.71 29.29
N PRO A 68 1.45 34.61 29.88
CA PRO A 68 0.01 34.37 29.96
C PRO A 68 -0.67 35.37 30.90
N SER A 69 -1.77 35.95 30.44
CA SER A 69 -2.71 36.72 31.26
C SER A 69 -3.29 35.82 32.37
N PRO A 70 -3.26 36.22 33.65
CA PRO A 70 -3.74 35.37 34.74
C PRO A 70 -5.26 35.50 34.89
N SER A 71 -6.03 34.79 34.06
CA SER A 71 -7.42 34.41 34.37
C SER A 71 -8.01 33.51 33.27
N ALA A 72 -7.65 32.23 33.27
CA ALA A 72 -8.47 31.19 32.69
C ALA A 72 -8.52 30.05 33.70
N SER A 73 -9.69 29.85 34.30
CA SER A 73 -9.98 28.70 35.15
C SER A 73 -9.59 27.42 34.42
N THR A 74 -8.79 26.57 35.06
CA THR A 74 -8.52 25.19 34.64
C THR A 74 -9.83 24.40 34.63
N ILE A 75 -10.54 24.43 33.51
CA ILE A 75 -11.58 23.47 33.20
C ILE A 75 -10.85 22.29 32.56
N ASP A 76 -10.95 21.12 33.17
CA ASP A 76 -10.48 19.88 32.56
C ASP A 76 -11.33 19.62 31.30
N PRO A 77 -10.76 19.56 30.08
CA PRO A 77 -11.52 19.31 28.86
C PRO A 77 -12.25 17.95 28.86
N ASN A 78 -11.98 17.08 29.85
CA ASN A 78 -12.73 15.84 30.08
C ASN A 78 -13.95 15.97 31.02
N THR A 79 -14.36 17.19 31.41
CA THR A 79 -15.58 17.43 32.20
C THR A 79 -16.68 18.09 31.38
N ASP A 80 -17.05 17.51 30.24
CA ASP A 80 -18.31 17.83 29.53
C ASP A 80 -19.42 16.88 30.03
N SER A 81 -20.60 17.41 30.33
CA SER A 81 -21.75 16.63 30.84
C SER A 81 -22.33 15.61 29.83
N ASP A 82 -21.81 15.58 28.60
CA ASP A 82 -22.12 14.58 27.58
C ASP A 82 -21.27 13.29 27.70
N ASN A 83 -20.24 13.26 28.55
CA ASN A 83 -19.32 12.12 28.68
C ASN A 83 -20.00 10.83 29.20
N ASP A 84 -21.01 10.93 30.06
CA ASP A 84 -21.69 9.75 30.62
C ASP A 84 -22.48 8.94 29.58
N ARG A 85 -23.00 9.58 28.52
CA ARG A 85 -23.68 8.89 27.40
C ARG A 85 -22.69 8.25 26.42
N HIS A 86 -21.50 8.82 26.28
CA HIS A 86 -20.46 8.33 25.38
C HIS A 86 -19.64 7.18 26.00
N ASP A 87 -19.52 7.13 27.33
CA ASP A 87 -18.78 6.07 28.06
C ASP A 87 -19.39 4.67 27.93
N ALA A 88 -20.72 4.56 27.84
CA ALA A 88 -21.38 3.29 27.55
C ALA A 88 -21.24 2.88 26.07
N SER A 89 -21.22 3.86 25.16
CA SER A 89 -21.09 3.66 23.72
C SER A 89 -19.69 3.19 23.32
N ALA A 90 -18.63 3.73 23.93
CA ALA A 90 -17.24 3.36 23.65
C ALA A 90 -16.91 1.91 24.01
N ALA A 91 -17.35 1.43 25.19
CA ALA A 91 -17.14 0.05 25.62
C ALA A 91 -17.93 -0.96 24.77
N ALA A 92 -19.19 -0.64 24.46
CA ALA A 92 -20.01 -1.44 23.55
C ALA A 92 -19.41 -1.48 22.13
N SER A 93 -18.82 -0.38 21.66
CA SER A 93 -18.15 -0.31 20.35
C SER A 93 -16.89 -1.18 20.27
N ALA A 94 -16.07 -1.23 21.33
CA ALA A 94 -14.88 -2.08 21.38
C ALA A 94 -15.23 -3.58 21.41
N GLU A 95 -16.25 -3.97 22.19
CA GLU A 95 -16.73 -5.36 22.24
C GLU A 95 -17.37 -5.79 20.92
N THR A 96 -18.21 -4.92 20.32
CA THR A 96 -18.83 -5.16 19.01
C THR A 96 -17.76 -5.32 17.93
N ARG A 97 -16.72 -4.49 17.97
CA ARG A 97 -15.60 -4.56 17.04
C ARG A 97 -14.80 -5.85 17.20
N LYS A 98 -14.45 -6.19 18.43
CA LYS A 98 -13.73 -7.44 18.71
C LYS A 98 -14.50 -8.66 18.22
N ALA A 99 -15.82 -8.68 18.41
CA ALA A 99 -16.68 -9.72 17.87
C ALA A 99 -16.60 -9.77 16.33
N ALA A 100 -16.71 -8.61 15.67
CA ALA A 100 -16.64 -8.50 14.21
C ALA A 100 -15.29 -8.95 13.62
N GLU A 101 -14.17 -8.62 14.27
CA GLU A 101 -12.82 -8.98 13.83
C GLU A 101 -12.46 -10.44 14.15
N SER A 102 -13.02 -11.02 15.22
CA SER A 102 -12.80 -12.44 15.56
C SER A 102 -13.25 -13.40 14.44
N ARG A 103 -14.15 -12.94 13.56
CA ARG A 103 -14.61 -13.67 12.36
C ARG A 103 -13.50 -13.97 11.37
N PHE A 104 -12.39 -13.23 11.40
CA PHE A 104 -11.25 -13.49 10.53
C PHE A 104 -10.40 -14.69 10.96
N GLU A 105 -10.53 -15.15 12.21
CA GLU A 105 -9.77 -16.28 12.74
C GLU A 105 -10.37 -17.65 12.35
N VAL A 106 -11.58 -17.65 11.80
CA VAL A 106 -12.31 -18.87 11.42
C VAL A 106 -11.99 -19.23 9.97
N ARG A 107 -11.75 -20.52 9.70
CA ARG A 107 -11.59 -21.00 8.33
C ARG A 107 -12.91 -20.75 7.56
N PRO A 108 -12.87 -20.05 6.41
CA PRO A 108 -14.09 -19.67 5.72
C PRO A 108 -14.85 -20.88 5.18
N VAL A 109 -16.17 -20.84 5.31
CA VAL A 109 -17.09 -21.73 4.60
C VAL A 109 -17.25 -21.20 3.19
N ILE A 110 -16.86 -22.01 2.20
CA ILE A 110 -16.83 -21.61 0.80
C ILE A 110 -18.05 -22.20 0.09
N GLN A 111 -18.95 -21.33 -0.37
CA GLN A 111 -19.99 -21.68 -1.32
C GLN A 111 -19.49 -21.39 -2.74
N HIS A 112 -19.20 -22.46 -3.47
CA HIS A 112 -18.80 -22.39 -4.88
C HIS A 112 -20.00 -22.07 -5.78
N PHE A 113 -19.71 -21.44 -6.92
CA PHE A 113 -20.71 -21.22 -7.96
C PHE A 113 -21.09 -22.55 -8.65
N THR A 114 -22.34 -22.97 -8.50
CA THR A 114 -22.86 -24.25 -9.02
C THR A 114 -23.86 -24.12 -10.17
N ARG A 115 -24.21 -22.89 -10.58
CA ARG A 115 -25.12 -22.67 -11.71
C ARG A 115 -24.39 -22.97 -13.02
N GLY A 116 -24.93 -23.86 -13.83
CA GLY A 116 -24.37 -24.20 -15.15
C GLY A 116 -23.03 -24.93 -15.09
N ARG A 117 -22.18 -24.69 -16.08
CA ARG A 117 -20.85 -25.29 -16.28
C ARG A 117 -19.73 -24.24 -16.20
N ALA A 118 -19.92 -23.14 -15.49
CA ALA A 118 -18.92 -22.07 -15.37
C ALA A 118 -17.52 -22.62 -15.07
N GLY A 119 -16.49 -22.12 -15.75
CA GLY A 119 -15.11 -22.58 -15.57
C GLY A 119 -14.78 -23.95 -16.17
N GLU A 120 -15.63 -24.52 -17.03
CA GLU A 120 -15.43 -25.83 -17.68
C GLU A 120 -14.16 -25.85 -18.55
N ILE A 121 -13.38 -26.92 -18.38
CA ILE A 121 -12.21 -27.21 -19.23
C ILE A 121 -12.73 -27.86 -20.51
N ILE A 122 -12.44 -27.22 -21.65
CA ILE A 122 -12.85 -27.68 -22.98
C ILE A 122 -11.87 -28.73 -23.51
N ARG A 123 -10.57 -28.51 -23.25
CA ARG A 123 -9.47 -29.39 -23.69
C ARG A 123 -8.28 -29.25 -22.75
N GLN A 124 -7.52 -30.32 -22.59
CA GLN A 124 -6.19 -30.29 -21.98
C GLN A 124 -5.13 -30.29 -23.08
N ASP A 125 -4.21 -29.33 -23.04
CA ASP A 125 -3.08 -29.22 -23.96
C ASP A 125 -1.75 -29.36 -23.19
N THR A 126 -0.65 -29.16 -23.90
CA THR A 126 0.71 -29.18 -23.36
C THR A 126 0.95 -27.98 -22.44
N ASP A 127 1.68 -28.18 -21.34
CA ASP A 127 2.11 -27.12 -20.41
C ASP A 127 2.84 -25.98 -21.15
N ASN A 128 2.58 -24.73 -20.74
CA ASN A 128 3.12 -23.56 -21.44
C ASN A 128 4.65 -23.42 -21.35
N TYR A 129 5.32 -23.93 -20.32
CA TYR A 129 6.79 -24.00 -20.28
C TYR A 129 7.34 -25.07 -21.22
N GLU A 130 6.59 -26.14 -21.45
CA GLU A 130 6.97 -27.13 -22.46
C GLU A 130 6.79 -26.56 -23.88
N LEU A 131 5.73 -25.78 -24.14
CA LEU A 131 5.60 -25.01 -25.38
C LEU A 131 6.71 -23.95 -25.51
N TYR A 132 7.08 -23.28 -24.43
CA TYR A 132 8.20 -22.34 -24.40
C TYR A 132 9.53 -23.02 -24.76
N ARG A 133 9.76 -24.22 -24.22
CA ARG A 133 10.92 -25.07 -24.56
C ARG A 133 10.95 -25.46 -26.03
N GLN A 134 9.81 -25.82 -26.61
CA GLN A 134 9.71 -26.15 -28.04
C GLN A 134 10.04 -24.93 -28.91
N LYS A 135 9.56 -23.74 -28.53
CA LYS A 135 9.86 -22.48 -29.23
C LYS A 135 11.34 -22.09 -29.15
N LEU A 136 12.00 -22.35 -28.01
CA LEU A 136 13.45 -22.16 -27.87
C LEU A 136 14.30 -23.11 -28.76
N ALA A 137 13.76 -24.24 -29.18
CA ALA A 137 14.57 -25.32 -29.77
C ALA A 137 14.75 -25.26 -31.29
N GLY A 138 13.87 -24.58 -32.04
CA GLY A 138 13.84 -24.75 -33.50
C GLY A 138 13.83 -26.24 -33.92
N SER A 139 14.16 -26.55 -35.17
CA SER A 139 14.20 -27.92 -35.71
C SER A 139 15.34 -28.82 -35.18
N ALA A 140 16.07 -28.41 -34.13
CA ALA A 140 17.20 -29.15 -33.55
C ALA A 140 16.87 -29.74 -32.16
N ALA A 141 16.02 -30.78 -32.14
CA ALA A 141 15.37 -31.31 -30.94
C ALA A 141 16.28 -32.11 -29.95
N GLN A 142 17.59 -32.24 -30.17
CA GLN A 142 18.45 -33.16 -29.38
C GLN A 142 19.47 -32.49 -28.44
N THR A 143 20.03 -31.33 -28.76
CA THR A 143 21.05 -30.64 -27.94
C THR A 143 20.45 -29.89 -26.73
N ASN A 144 19.21 -29.38 -26.85
CA ASN A 144 18.55 -28.59 -25.79
C ASN A 144 18.04 -29.40 -24.59
N ARG A 145 18.00 -30.73 -24.66
CA ARG A 145 17.65 -31.56 -23.48
C ARG A 145 18.71 -31.46 -22.38
N VAL A 146 19.97 -31.19 -22.74
CA VAL A 146 21.09 -31.16 -21.79
C VAL A 146 21.41 -29.73 -21.32
N ASN A 147 21.32 -28.73 -22.20
CA ASN A 147 21.62 -27.35 -21.82
C ASN A 147 20.44 -26.67 -21.11
N ILE A 148 20.57 -26.47 -19.79
CA ILE A 148 19.55 -25.81 -18.96
C ILE A 148 19.42 -24.31 -19.27
N TRP A 149 20.49 -23.71 -19.78
CA TRP A 149 20.66 -22.27 -19.96
C TRP A 149 20.40 -21.78 -21.39
N ALA A 150 20.02 -22.69 -22.31
CA ALA A 150 19.76 -22.37 -23.71
C ALA A 150 18.76 -21.20 -23.85
N PRO A 151 19.03 -20.19 -24.70
CA PRO A 151 20.00 -20.21 -25.81
C PRO A 151 21.46 -19.96 -25.41
N PHE A 152 21.71 -19.56 -24.16
CA PHE A 152 23.08 -19.31 -23.67
C PHE A 152 23.85 -20.62 -23.48
N ALA A 153 25.14 -20.59 -23.76
CA ALA A 153 25.99 -21.77 -23.79
C ALA A 153 26.27 -22.36 -22.39
N SER A 154 26.20 -21.55 -21.34
CA SER A 154 26.53 -21.95 -19.96
C SER A 154 25.82 -21.11 -18.91
N GLU A 155 25.93 -21.51 -17.63
CA GLU A 155 25.43 -20.73 -16.49
C GLU A 155 26.08 -19.35 -16.39
N ILE A 156 27.39 -19.26 -16.66
CA ILE A 156 28.14 -17.99 -16.64
C ILE A 156 27.63 -17.09 -17.78
N ASP A 157 27.48 -17.64 -18.98
CA ASP A 157 26.97 -16.93 -20.15
C ASP A 157 25.58 -16.32 -19.88
N TRP A 158 24.66 -17.12 -19.34
CA TRP A 158 23.35 -16.66 -18.88
C TRP A 158 23.43 -15.58 -17.79
N LYS A 159 24.23 -15.81 -16.74
CA LYS A 159 24.33 -14.87 -15.61
C LYS A 159 24.89 -13.52 -16.04
N VAL A 160 25.86 -13.50 -16.95
CA VAL A 160 26.41 -12.28 -17.53
C VAL A 160 25.38 -11.58 -18.41
N ALA A 161 24.68 -12.30 -19.30
CA ALA A 161 23.59 -11.75 -20.11
C ALA A 161 22.47 -11.12 -19.26
N ARG A 162 22.02 -11.84 -18.22
CA ARG A 162 21.02 -11.38 -17.26
C ARG A 162 21.50 -10.15 -16.51
N TRP A 163 22.71 -10.17 -15.96
CA TRP A 163 23.29 -9.01 -15.28
C TRP A 163 23.34 -7.80 -16.22
N ALA A 164 23.86 -7.99 -17.43
CA ALA A 164 23.98 -6.94 -18.44
C ALA A 164 22.66 -6.24 -18.76
N LYS A 165 21.53 -6.97 -18.79
CA LYS A 165 20.21 -6.39 -19.13
C LYS A 165 19.41 -5.88 -17.93
N LEU A 166 19.63 -6.42 -16.73
CA LEU A 166 18.87 -6.02 -15.55
C LEU A 166 19.58 -4.98 -14.68
N ARG A 167 20.90 -4.99 -14.66
CA ARG A 167 21.75 -4.21 -13.75
C ARG A 167 23.05 -3.71 -14.42
N GLY A 168 23.20 -3.97 -15.72
CA GLY A 168 24.44 -3.77 -16.44
C GLY A 168 24.68 -2.32 -16.83
N PRO A 169 25.91 -2.00 -17.26
CA PRO A 169 26.24 -0.68 -17.75
C PRO A 169 25.58 -0.41 -19.12
N SER A 170 25.77 0.79 -19.68
CA SER A 170 25.24 1.13 -21.00
C SER A 170 25.70 0.13 -22.08
N SER A 171 24.97 0.02 -23.19
CA SER A 171 25.34 -0.86 -24.31
C SER A 171 26.77 -0.63 -24.80
N THR A 172 27.25 0.61 -24.77
CA THR A 172 28.62 0.99 -25.11
C THR A 172 29.62 0.43 -24.10
N ALA A 173 29.41 0.71 -22.82
CA ALA A 173 30.30 0.27 -21.75
C ALA A 173 30.35 -1.27 -21.63
N LEU A 174 29.23 -1.97 -21.88
CA LEU A 174 29.24 -3.43 -21.98
C LEU A 174 30.09 -3.91 -23.15
N THR A 175 29.97 -3.27 -24.31
CA THR A 175 30.74 -3.64 -25.50
C THR A 175 32.24 -3.37 -25.30
N GLU A 176 32.60 -2.26 -24.66
CA GLU A 176 33.98 -1.96 -24.27
C GLU A 176 34.55 -3.02 -23.33
N LEU A 177 33.79 -3.46 -22.32
CA LEU A 177 34.19 -4.53 -21.41
C LEU A 177 34.43 -5.86 -22.16
N LEU A 178 33.52 -6.22 -23.07
CA LEU A 178 33.61 -7.46 -23.84
C LEU A 178 34.75 -7.46 -24.87
N ASN A 179 35.18 -6.27 -25.32
CA ASN A 179 36.30 -6.07 -26.23
C ASN A 179 37.67 -6.09 -25.52
N ILE A 180 37.73 -6.16 -24.18
CA ILE A 180 39.00 -6.36 -23.47
C ILE A 180 39.52 -7.76 -23.80
N ASP A 181 40.73 -7.83 -24.35
CA ASP A 181 41.36 -9.06 -24.81
C ASP A 181 41.27 -10.19 -23.77
N GLY A 182 40.65 -11.30 -24.18
CA GLY A 182 40.51 -12.51 -23.38
C GLY A 182 39.34 -12.52 -22.38
N VAL A 183 38.58 -11.43 -22.19
CA VAL A 183 37.44 -11.41 -21.27
C VAL A 183 36.32 -12.33 -21.76
N GLY A 184 35.89 -12.18 -23.01
CA GLY A 184 34.83 -13.00 -23.60
C GLY A 184 35.20 -14.50 -23.65
N GLU A 185 36.44 -14.81 -24.02
CA GLU A 185 36.97 -16.18 -24.06
C GLU A 185 37.03 -16.82 -22.67
N LYS A 186 37.59 -16.10 -21.68
CA LYS A 186 37.75 -16.63 -20.32
C LYS A 186 36.41 -16.88 -19.63
N LEU A 187 35.39 -16.08 -19.96
CA LEU A 187 34.03 -16.24 -19.44
C LEU A 187 33.18 -17.22 -20.28
N GLY A 188 33.63 -17.59 -21.48
CA GLY A 188 32.91 -18.52 -22.37
C GLY A 188 31.58 -17.96 -22.86
N LEU A 189 31.53 -16.67 -23.21
CA LEU A 189 30.29 -15.98 -23.60
C LEU A 189 29.90 -16.28 -25.05
N SER A 190 28.61 -16.43 -25.32
CA SER A 190 28.05 -16.64 -26.67
C SER A 190 27.96 -15.36 -27.52
N PHE A 191 28.26 -14.20 -26.92
CA PHE A 191 28.21 -12.88 -27.55
C PHE A 191 29.48 -12.09 -27.23
N ARG A 192 29.92 -11.29 -28.20
CA ARG A 192 31.09 -10.39 -28.10
C ARG A 192 30.72 -8.92 -27.99
N THR A 193 29.47 -8.57 -28.32
CA THR A 193 28.98 -7.20 -28.28
C THR A 193 27.59 -7.12 -27.65
N SER A 194 27.18 -5.93 -27.18
CA SER A 194 25.80 -5.73 -26.72
C SER A 194 24.78 -5.98 -27.84
N ARG A 195 25.18 -5.75 -29.10
CA ARG A 195 24.34 -6.01 -30.29
C ARG A 195 24.10 -7.50 -30.50
N GLU A 196 25.14 -8.32 -30.40
CA GLU A 196 25.00 -9.78 -30.48
C GLU A 196 24.14 -10.32 -29.34
N LEU A 197 24.33 -9.84 -28.11
CA LEU A 197 23.47 -10.19 -26.99
C LEU A 197 22.00 -9.82 -27.24
N ASN A 198 21.75 -8.61 -27.74
CA ASN A 198 20.40 -8.18 -28.11
C ASN A 198 19.79 -9.10 -29.17
N LYS A 199 20.56 -9.50 -30.17
CA LYS A 199 20.09 -10.40 -31.24
C LYS A 199 19.66 -11.77 -30.69
N ILE A 200 20.45 -12.37 -29.80
CA ILE A 200 20.08 -13.64 -29.13
C ILE A 200 18.74 -13.46 -28.38
N ILE A 201 18.59 -12.37 -27.63
CA ILE A 201 17.34 -12.09 -26.90
C ILE A 201 16.17 -11.87 -27.86
N ASP A 202 16.39 -11.12 -28.94
CA ASP A 202 15.35 -10.71 -29.88
C ASP A 202 14.82 -11.90 -30.70
N ASP A 203 15.73 -12.76 -31.15
CA ASP A 203 15.46 -13.84 -32.11
C ASP A 203 15.18 -15.19 -31.42
N GLU A 204 15.91 -15.52 -30.36
CA GLU A 204 15.89 -16.88 -29.78
C GLU A 204 15.01 -17.00 -28.54
N ILE A 205 14.78 -15.91 -27.79
CA ILE A 205 13.99 -15.96 -26.54
C ILE A 205 12.52 -15.55 -26.79
N PRO A 206 11.54 -16.44 -26.55
CA PRO A 206 10.12 -16.08 -26.67
C PRO A 206 9.74 -14.97 -25.68
N GLY A 207 9.10 -13.92 -26.19
CA GLY A 207 8.72 -12.73 -25.42
C GLY A 207 7.25 -12.67 -25.02
N ARG A 208 6.90 -11.57 -24.34
CA ARG A 208 5.54 -11.06 -24.24
C ARG A 208 5.09 -10.47 -25.59
N PRO A 209 3.81 -10.10 -25.75
CA PRO A 209 3.34 -9.41 -26.94
C PRO A 209 4.18 -8.15 -27.21
N ARG A 210 4.50 -7.90 -28.48
CA ARG A 210 5.32 -6.75 -28.89
C ARG A 210 4.48 -5.47 -28.91
N PHE A 211 5.14 -4.33 -28.78
CA PHE A 211 4.51 -3.05 -29.04
C PHE A 211 4.33 -2.83 -30.54
N HIS A 212 3.18 -2.26 -30.89
CA HIS A 212 2.85 -1.74 -32.20
C HIS A 212 2.73 -0.22 -32.10
N ARG A 213 3.05 0.46 -33.19
CA ARG A 213 2.92 1.91 -33.32
C ARG A 213 1.79 2.23 -34.28
N GLU A 214 0.86 3.06 -33.83
CA GLU A 214 -0.17 3.67 -34.67
C GLU A 214 -0.06 5.19 -34.61
N GLU A 215 -0.41 5.85 -35.71
CA GLU A 215 -0.38 7.30 -35.82
C GLU A 215 -1.80 7.85 -35.77
N VAL A 216 -2.08 8.70 -34.78
CA VAL A 216 -3.37 9.37 -34.58
C VAL A 216 -3.26 10.82 -34.99
N VAL A 217 -4.08 11.27 -35.95
CA VAL A 217 -4.07 12.66 -36.42
C VAL A 217 -5.14 13.47 -35.69
N VAL A 218 -4.72 14.54 -35.03
CA VAL A 218 -5.57 15.47 -34.29
C VAL A 218 -5.37 16.88 -34.84
N ALA A 219 -6.44 17.47 -35.40
CA ALA A 219 -6.41 18.83 -35.96
C ALA A 219 -5.22 19.10 -36.92
N GLY A 220 -4.83 18.09 -37.71
CA GLY A 220 -3.72 18.18 -38.67
C GLY A 220 -2.33 17.84 -38.12
N GLU A 221 -2.19 17.58 -36.81
CA GLU A 221 -0.96 17.08 -36.20
C GLU A 221 -1.03 15.57 -35.93
N ALA A 222 0.04 14.85 -36.27
CA ALA A 222 0.16 13.42 -36.05
C ALA A 222 0.80 13.10 -34.69
N PHE A 223 0.25 12.11 -33.99
CA PHE A 223 0.71 11.64 -32.70
C PHE A 223 0.89 10.13 -32.70
N ASP A 224 2.06 9.65 -32.25
CA ASP A 224 2.30 8.23 -32.10
C ASP A 224 1.66 7.68 -30.81
N VAL A 225 0.95 6.56 -30.95
CA VAL A 225 0.52 5.70 -29.85
C VAL A 225 1.30 4.39 -29.93
N TYR A 226 1.89 3.97 -28.81
CA TYR A 226 2.58 2.68 -28.72
C TYR A 226 1.79 1.75 -27.82
N PHE A 227 1.27 0.64 -28.32
CA PHE A 227 0.47 -0.28 -27.51
C PHE A 227 0.61 -1.73 -27.95
N ARG A 228 0.16 -2.65 -27.10
CA ARG A 228 0.17 -4.10 -27.32
C ARG A 228 -1.25 -4.59 -27.55
N ASP A 229 -1.39 -5.70 -28.27
CA ASP A 229 -2.67 -6.40 -28.34
C ASP A 229 -3.13 -6.81 -26.93
N VAL A 230 -4.30 -6.33 -26.54
CA VAL A 230 -4.86 -6.52 -25.20
C VAL A 230 -5.18 -8.00 -24.92
N LEU A 231 -5.64 -8.76 -25.91
CA LEU A 231 -5.97 -10.18 -25.76
C LEU A 231 -4.70 -11.01 -25.61
N GLU A 232 -3.65 -10.72 -26.37
CA GLU A 232 -2.36 -11.38 -26.22
C GLU A 232 -1.72 -11.06 -24.86
N CYS A 233 -1.90 -9.85 -24.34
CA CYS A 233 -1.47 -9.50 -22.98
C CYS A 233 -2.21 -10.31 -21.92
N ILE A 234 -3.54 -10.42 -22.05
CA ILE A 234 -4.37 -11.23 -21.16
C ILE A 234 -3.98 -12.71 -21.22
N LYS A 235 -3.82 -13.28 -22.42
CA LYS A 235 -3.34 -14.66 -22.62
C LYS A 235 -1.96 -14.87 -21.99
N SER A 236 -1.07 -13.88 -22.06
CA SER A 236 0.25 -13.98 -21.44
C SER A 236 0.19 -14.02 -19.91
N LEU A 237 -0.74 -13.31 -19.25
CA LEU A 237 -0.93 -13.42 -17.80
C LEU A 237 -1.63 -14.73 -17.44
N TYR A 238 -2.74 -15.03 -18.11
CA TYR A 238 -3.55 -16.23 -17.86
C TYR A 238 -2.74 -17.52 -18.08
N GLY A 239 -1.84 -17.51 -19.06
CA GLY A 239 -0.98 -18.64 -19.42
C GLY A 239 0.34 -18.73 -18.66
N ASP A 240 0.66 -17.86 -17.68
CA ASP A 240 1.91 -17.99 -16.93
C ASP A 240 1.85 -19.25 -16.01
N PRO A 241 2.76 -20.22 -16.15
CA PRO A 241 2.76 -21.43 -15.31
C PRO A 241 2.97 -21.15 -13.82
N GLU A 242 3.57 -20.02 -13.44
CA GLU A 242 3.65 -19.61 -12.03
C GLU A 242 2.26 -19.28 -11.46
N PHE A 243 1.34 -18.83 -12.31
CA PHE A 243 0.01 -18.39 -11.93
C PHE A 243 -1.05 -19.49 -12.04
N ALA A 244 -0.85 -20.49 -12.89
CA ALA A 244 -1.78 -21.61 -13.06
C ALA A 244 -2.34 -22.20 -11.74
N PRO A 245 -1.54 -22.48 -10.68
CA PRO A 245 -2.06 -23.05 -9.43
C PRO A 245 -2.84 -22.07 -8.56
N ILE A 246 -2.84 -20.77 -8.86
CA ILE A 246 -3.45 -19.72 -8.03
C ILE A 246 -4.53 -18.92 -8.76
N LEU A 247 -4.79 -19.19 -10.04
CA LEU A 247 -5.84 -18.52 -10.80
C LEU A 247 -7.23 -18.91 -10.29
N ALA A 248 -8.06 -17.92 -10.00
CA ALA A 248 -9.48 -18.11 -9.76
C ALA A 248 -10.24 -18.22 -11.10
N PHE A 249 -10.97 -19.31 -11.32
CA PHE A 249 -11.76 -19.54 -12.54
C PHE A 249 -13.26 -19.36 -12.36
N LYS A 250 -13.74 -19.28 -11.12
CA LYS A 250 -15.16 -19.15 -10.78
C LYS A 250 -15.33 -18.16 -9.63
N PRO A 251 -16.48 -17.46 -9.56
CA PRO A 251 -16.81 -16.68 -8.37
C PRO A 251 -17.15 -17.61 -7.21
N GLU A 252 -16.93 -17.11 -6.00
CA GLU A 252 -17.17 -17.82 -4.75
C GLU A 252 -17.87 -16.90 -3.75
N ARG A 253 -18.48 -17.51 -2.74
CA ARG A 253 -19.06 -16.79 -1.60
C ARG A 253 -18.44 -17.36 -0.35
N HIS A 254 -17.70 -16.52 0.36
CA HIS A 254 -17.01 -16.93 1.57
C HIS A 254 -17.80 -16.44 2.77
N TYR A 255 -17.92 -17.28 3.79
CA TYR A 255 -18.66 -16.99 5.02
C TYR A 255 -17.82 -17.35 6.24
N SER A 256 -17.95 -16.60 7.32
CA SER A 256 -17.26 -16.92 8.59
C SER A 256 -18.04 -17.89 9.49
N ASP A 257 -19.24 -18.29 9.07
CA ASP A 257 -20.15 -19.17 9.79
C ASP A 257 -20.79 -20.24 8.86
N GLU A 258 -21.16 -21.39 9.43
CA GLU A 258 -21.80 -22.50 8.71
C GLU A 258 -23.19 -22.16 8.18
N ASP A 259 -23.92 -21.29 8.89
CA ASP A 259 -25.26 -20.81 8.52
C ASP A 259 -25.24 -19.80 7.36
N GLN A 260 -24.05 -19.39 6.88
CA GLN A 260 -23.84 -18.47 5.77
C GLN A 260 -24.48 -17.08 5.96
N THR A 261 -24.44 -16.56 7.19
CA THR A 261 -25.02 -15.27 7.56
C THR A 261 -24.02 -14.11 7.49
N VAL A 262 -22.74 -14.36 7.77
CA VAL A 262 -21.67 -13.34 7.80
C VAL A 262 -20.76 -13.51 6.60
N ARG A 263 -20.96 -12.65 5.59
CA ARG A 263 -20.24 -12.69 4.31
C ARG A 263 -18.85 -12.09 4.42
N LEU A 264 -17.87 -12.71 3.76
CA LEU A 264 -16.48 -12.26 3.65
C LEU A 264 -16.18 -11.73 2.24
N PHE A 265 -15.51 -10.58 2.16
CA PHE A 265 -15.08 -9.91 0.94
C PHE A 265 -13.59 -9.61 1.00
N HIS A 266 -12.80 -10.03 0.00
CA HIS A 266 -11.35 -9.78 -0.04
C HIS A 266 -10.76 -9.75 -1.45
N GLU A 267 -11.25 -10.60 -2.35
CA GLU A 267 -10.81 -10.71 -3.75
C GLU A 267 -11.98 -10.48 -4.71
N MET A 268 -11.70 -10.15 -5.98
CA MET A 268 -12.75 -9.92 -6.97
C MET A 268 -13.70 -11.11 -7.15
N ASN A 269 -13.19 -12.34 -7.04
CA ASN A 269 -14.01 -13.56 -7.18
C ASN A 269 -14.98 -13.75 -5.99
N THR A 270 -14.73 -13.10 -4.86
CA THR A 270 -15.64 -13.11 -3.69
C THR A 270 -16.71 -12.02 -3.73
N GLY A 271 -16.49 -11.01 -4.58
CA GLY A 271 -17.36 -9.85 -4.75
C GLY A 271 -18.68 -10.16 -5.47
N LYS A 272 -19.67 -9.29 -5.26
CA LYS A 272 -21.01 -9.39 -5.88
C LYS A 272 -20.96 -9.23 -7.40
N TRP A 273 -20.00 -8.45 -7.94
CA TRP A 273 -19.89 -8.19 -9.38
C TRP A 273 -19.65 -9.50 -10.15
N TRP A 274 -18.59 -10.25 -9.83
CA TRP A 274 -18.25 -11.46 -10.56
C TRP A 274 -19.38 -12.49 -10.48
N TRP A 275 -19.97 -12.70 -9.31
CA TRP A 275 -21.10 -13.62 -9.17
C TRP A 275 -22.31 -13.22 -10.04
N LYS A 276 -22.64 -11.92 -10.08
CA LYS A 276 -23.75 -11.39 -10.89
C LYS A 276 -23.45 -11.56 -12.38
N THR A 277 -22.29 -11.11 -12.84
CA THR A 277 -21.88 -11.20 -14.25
C THR A 277 -21.78 -12.65 -14.71
N GLN A 278 -21.21 -13.55 -13.89
CA GLN A 278 -21.16 -14.98 -14.21
C GLN A 278 -22.56 -15.59 -14.31
N SER A 279 -23.52 -15.16 -13.49
CA SER A 279 -24.90 -15.66 -13.57
C SER A 279 -25.59 -15.27 -14.87
N ILE A 280 -25.35 -14.05 -15.37
CA ILE A 280 -25.88 -13.57 -16.64
C ILE A 280 -25.23 -14.34 -17.79
N LEU A 281 -23.89 -14.34 -17.82
CA LEU A 281 -23.12 -14.96 -18.89
C LEU A 281 -23.37 -16.47 -18.99
N GLU A 282 -23.53 -17.15 -17.87
CA GLU A 282 -23.76 -18.60 -17.86
C GLU A 282 -25.16 -19.00 -18.33
N LYS A 283 -26.14 -18.08 -18.24
CA LYS A 283 -27.46 -18.24 -18.85
C LYS A 283 -27.39 -18.15 -20.37
N GLU A 284 -26.53 -17.28 -20.90
CA GLU A 284 -26.40 -17.00 -22.33
C GLU A 284 -25.41 -17.96 -23.04
N LYS A 285 -24.29 -18.28 -22.37
CA LYS A 285 -23.15 -19.03 -22.93
C LYS A 285 -22.62 -20.06 -21.89
N PRO A 286 -23.31 -21.19 -21.67
CA PRO A 286 -22.92 -22.18 -20.66
C PRO A 286 -21.50 -22.74 -20.84
N GLY A 287 -20.69 -22.75 -19.79
CA GLY A 287 -19.27 -23.11 -19.83
C GLY A 287 -18.32 -21.90 -19.72
N ALA A 288 -18.84 -20.70 -19.45
CA ALA A 288 -18.05 -19.48 -19.52
C ALA A 288 -17.08 -19.32 -18.33
N THR A 289 -15.90 -18.79 -18.60
CA THR A 289 -14.91 -18.39 -17.58
C THR A 289 -14.68 -16.89 -17.70
N ILE A 290 -15.10 -16.10 -16.71
CA ILE A 290 -14.83 -14.65 -16.75
C ILE A 290 -13.35 -14.38 -16.48
N VAL A 291 -12.78 -13.45 -17.26
CA VAL A 291 -11.48 -12.85 -17.01
C VAL A 291 -11.69 -11.36 -16.74
N PRO A 292 -11.79 -10.92 -15.48
CA PRO A 292 -12.00 -9.52 -15.16
C PRO A 292 -10.76 -8.72 -15.57
N VAL A 293 -10.90 -7.77 -16.48
CA VAL A 293 -9.81 -6.88 -16.92
C VAL A 293 -9.82 -5.64 -16.05
N ILE A 294 -8.67 -5.35 -15.44
CA ILE A 294 -8.44 -4.15 -14.63
C ILE A 294 -7.44 -3.28 -15.38
N ILE A 295 -7.82 -2.04 -15.65
CA ILE A 295 -6.99 -1.06 -16.33
C ILE A 295 -6.60 0.05 -15.34
N SER A 296 -5.36 0.52 -15.44
CA SER A 296 -4.95 1.77 -14.79
C SER A 296 -4.20 2.65 -15.76
N SER A 297 -4.36 3.96 -15.63
CA SER A 297 -3.52 4.94 -16.33
C SER A 297 -3.25 6.12 -15.42
N ASP A 298 -2.05 6.66 -15.55
CA ASP A 298 -1.67 7.90 -14.90
C ASP A 298 -0.52 8.54 -15.67
N LYS A 299 -0.53 9.86 -15.76
CA LYS A 299 0.48 10.64 -16.48
C LYS A 299 1.64 10.93 -15.55
N THR A 300 2.81 10.40 -15.87
CA THR A 300 4.00 10.51 -15.02
C THR A 300 5.07 11.41 -15.63
N GLN A 301 5.77 12.17 -14.78
CA GLN A 301 6.93 12.96 -15.21
C GLN A 301 8.17 12.07 -15.30
N LEU A 302 8.84 12.11 -16.45
CA LEU A 302 10.07 11.37 -16.72
C LEU A 302 11.32 12.11 -16.23
N THR A 303 11.29 13.45 -16.22
CA THR A 303 12.42 14.29 -15.82
C THR A 303 11.97 15.45 -14.94
N LEU A 304 12.75 15.74 -13.88
CA LEU A 304 12.54 16.92 -13.02
C LEU A 304 12.84 18.24 -13.76
N PHE A 305 13.73 18.18 -14.75
CA PHE A 305 14.10 19.31 -15.60
C PHE A 305 13.59 19.06 -17.03
N ARG A 306 13.03 20.07 -17.69
CA ARG A 306 12.48 20.04 -19.08
C ARG A 306 11.07 19.44 -19.27
N ASN A 307 10.33 19.15 -18.19
CA ASN A 307 8.89 18.81 -18.23
C ASN A 307 8.51 17.67 -19.20
N LYS A 308 9.38 16.65 -19.35
CA LYS A 308 9.05 15.46 -20.17
C LYS A 308 8.10 14.54 -19.40
N THR A 309 7.06 14.05 -20.07
CA THR A 309 6.03 13.19 -19.49
C THR A 309 5.79 11.95 -20.35
N ALA A 310 5.40 10.86 -19.70
CA ALA A 310 4.83 9.67 -20.33
C ALA A 310 3.42 9.43 -19.81
N TYR A 311 2.60 8.74 -20.59
CA TYR A 311 1.23 8.39 -20.19
C TYR A 311 1.00 6.87 -20.33
N PRO A 312 1.57 6.08 -19.41
CA PRO A 312 1.44 4.63 -19.43
C PRO A 312 0.00 4.16 -19.10
N VAL A 313 -0.41 3.07 -19.74
CA VAL A 313 -1.61 2.30 -19.44
C VAL A 313 -1.18 0.90 -19.00
N TYR A 314 -1.59 0.47 -17.81
CA TYR A 314 -1.32 -0.86 -17.28
C TYR A 314 -2.56 -1.75 -17.32
N LEU A 315 -2.33 -3.04 -17.46
CA LEU A 315 -3.34 -4.09 -17.47
C LEU A 315 -3.00 -5.20 -16.48
N THR A 316 -4.00 -5.68 -15.77
CA THR A 316 -3.96 -6.92 -15.01
C THR A 316 -5.32 -7.63 -15.04
N ILE A 317 -5.38 -8.85 -14.50
CA ILE A 317 -6.60 -9.66 -14.47
C ILE A 317 -7.04 -9.98 -13.05
N GLY A 318 -8.35 -9.89 -12.78
CA GLY A 318 -8.95 -10.20 -11.47
C GLY A 318 -8.88 -11.68 -11.08
N ASN A 319 -8.53 -12.57 -12.01
CA ASN A 319 -8.26 -13.98 -11.70
C ASN A 319 -7.00 -14.18 -10.85
N LEU A 320 -6.08 -13.21 -10.86
CA LEU A 320 -4.87 -13.24 -10.04
C LEU A 320 -5.16 -12.68 -8.64
N PRO A 321 -4.76 -13.41 -7.58
CA PRO A 321 -4.82 -12.90 -6.22
C PRO A 321 -4.11 -11.56 -6.10
N LYS A 322 -4.67 -10.64 -5.31
CA LYS A 322 -4.12 -9.28 -5.16
C LYS A 322 -2.71 -9.26 -4.61
N GLU A 323 -2.35 -10.19 -3.74
CA GLU A 323 -0.98 -10.29 -3.19
C GLU A 323 0.09 -10.55 -4.27
N ILE A 324 -0.31 -11.14 -5.40
CA ILE A 324 0.55 -11.27 -6.58
C ILE A 324 0.53 -10.01 -7.43
N ARG A 325 -0.65 -9.43 -7.68
CA ARG A 325 -0.80 -8.20 -8.49
C ARG A 325 -0.05 -7.01 -7.89
N ARG A 326 0.01 -6.93 -6.56
CA ARG A 326 0.65 -5.85 -5.78
C ARG A 326 2.17 -5.93 -5.74
N LYS A 327 2.77 -7.06 -6.12
CA LYS A 327 4.22 -7.29 -6.08
C LYS A 327 4.81 -7.21 -7.49
N PRO A 328 5.48 -6.10 -7.87
CA PRO A 328 6.06 -5.94 -9.20
C PRO A 328 7.03 -7.06 -9.58
N SER A 329 7.71 -7.67 -8.60
CA SER A 329 8.61 -8.82 -8.78
C SER A 329 7.93 -10.04 -9.43
N HIS A 330 6.65 -10.29 -9.12
CA HIS A 330 5.88 -11.40 -9.70
C HIS A 330 5.37 -11.10 -11.11
N ARG A 331 5.32 -9.81 -11.50
CA ARG A 331 4.93 -9.36 -12.85
C ARG A 331 3.50 -9.75 -13.24
N GLY A 332 2.59 -9.69 -12.27
CA GLY A 332 1.14 -9.86 -12.47
C GLY A 332 0.47 -8.68 -13.21
N GLN A 333 1.22 -7.64 -13.58
CA GLN A 333 0.76 -6.51 -14.37
C GLN A 333 1.59 -6.38 -15.66
N ILE A 334 0.98 -5.83 -16.72
CA ILE A 334 1.60 -5.59 -18.02
C ILE A 334 1.41 -4.12 -18.39
N LEU A 335 2.47 -3.45 -18.89
CA LEU A 335 2.31 -2.18 -19.59
C LEU A 335 1.65 -2.45 -20.94
N LEU A 336 0.40 -2.01 -21.08
CA LEU A 336 -0.41 -2.18 -22.28
C LEU A 336 -0.02 -1.18 -23.36
N GLY A 337 0.31 0.07 -23.00
CA GLY A 337 0.74 1.08 -23.95
C GLY A 337 1.17 2.40 -23.33
N TYR A 338 1.68 3.31 -24.18
CA TYR A 338 1.89 4.72 -23.89
C TYR A 338 0.94 5.56 -24.75
N LEU A 339 0.07 6.32 -24.10
CA LEU A 339 -0.80 7.29 -24.75
C LEU A 339 -0.02 8.57 -25.11
N PRO A 340 -0.51 9.35 -26.09
CA PRO A 340 0.09 10.63 -26.44
C PRO A 340 0.05 11.62 -25.27
N THR A 341 1.16 12.32 -25.03
CA THR A 341 1.28 13.35 -23.98
C THR A 341 1.17 14.78 -24.49
N SER A 342 0.70 14.95 -25.73
CA SER A 342 0.67 16.25 -26.41
C SER A 342 -0.07 17.32 -25.59
N ARG A 343 0.45 18.55 -25.70
CA ARG A 343 -0.20 19.75 -25.17
C ARG A 343 -1.14 20.40 -26.18
N LEU A 344 -1.14 19.96 -27.43
CA LEU A 344 -1.92 20.54 -28.54
C LEU A 344 -1.86 22.07 -28.54
N GLU A 345 -0.65 22.64 -28.49
CA GLU A 345 -0.44 24.09 -28.33
C GLU A 345 -0.94 24.90 -29.54
N HIS A 346 -1.10 24.24 -30.70
CA HIS A 346 -1.73 24.82 -31.89
C HIS A 346 -3.23 25.16 -31.67
N ILE A 347 -3.91 24.50 -30.73
CA ILE A 347 -5.28 24.85 -30.34
C ILE A 347 -5.23 25.95 -29.28
N THR A 348 -5.44 27.19 -29.73
CA THR A 348 -5.37 28.39 -28.87
C THR A 348 -6.51 28.45 -27.86
N ASN A 349 -7.71 27.98 -28.23
CA ASN A 349 -8.86 27.93 -27.33
C ASN A 349 -8.71 26.83 -26.28
N LYS A 350 -8.63 27.22 -24.99
CA LYS A 350 -8.43 26.29 -23.87
C LYS A 350 -9.55 25.26 -23.71
N ALA A 351 -10.80 25.64 -23.95
CA ALA A 351 -11.95 24.74 -23.81
C ALA A 351 -11.95 23.70 -24.94
N SER A 352 -11.75 24.15 -26.19
CA SER A 352 -11.57 23.27 -27.35
C SER A 352 -10.45 22.27 -27.12
N ARG A 353 -9.28 22.76 -26.69
CA ARG A 353 -8.12 21.91 -26.39
C ARG A 353 -8.40 20.86 -25.31
N ARG A 354 -9.07 21.23 -24.21
CA ARG A 354 -9.45 20.28 -23.15
C ARG A 354 -10.37 19.18 -23.68
N ARG A 355 -11.35 19.53 -24.53
CA ARG A 355 -12.25 18.56 -25.18
C ARG A 355 -11.50 17.65 -26.14
N THR A 356 -10.64 18.21 -26.98
CA THR A 356 -9.82 17.46 -27.92
C THR A 356 -8.92 16.44 -27.21
N LEU A 357 -8.29 16.82 -26.10
CA LEU A 357 -7.49 15.88 -25.30
C LEU A 357 -8.34 14.75 -24.71
N ALA A 358 -9.56 15.04 -24.28
CA ALA A 358 -10.47 14.02 -23.77
C ALA A 358 -10.90 13.04 -24.87
N ASN A 359 -11.29 13.53 -26.04
CA ASN A 359 -11.64 12.69 -27.19
C ASN A 359 -10.42 11.89 -27.68
N LEU A 360 -9.21 12.46 -27.68
CA LEU A 360 -7.98 11.75 -28.02
C LEU A 360 -7.73 10.57 -27.06
N PHE A 361 -7.92 10.78 -25.75
CA PHE A 361 -7.81 9.71 -24.76
C PHE A 361 -8.81 8.58 -25.06
N HIS A 362 -10.09 8.91 -25.23
CA HIS A 362 -11.15 7.94 -25.50
C HIS A 362 -10.93 7.20 -26.82
N ALA A 363 -10.51 7.89 -27.87
CA ALA A 363 -10.18 7.29 -29.16
C ALA A 363 -9.01 6.29 -29.05
N CYS A 364 -7.93 6.65 -28.36
CA CYS A 364 -6.80 5.75 -28.15
C CYS A 364 -7.20 4.54 -27.32
N MET A 365 -7.90 4.75 -26.19
CA MET A 365 -8.37 3.66 -25.33
C MET A 365 -9.37 2.76 -26.05
N GLY A 366 -10.25 3.31 -26.87
CA GLY A 366 -11.20 2.58 -27.70
C GLY A 366 -10.48 1.64 -28.66
N ARG A 367 -9.42 2.10 -29.33
CA ARG A 367 -8.60 1.24 -30.20
C ARG A 367 -7.87 0.15 -29.44
N ILE A 368 -7.24 0.50 -28.32
CA ILE A 368 -6.50 -0.46 -27.49
C ILE A 368 -7.43 -1.57 -26.94
N LEU A 369 -8.66 -1.22 -26.57
CA LEU A 369 -9.61 -2.12 -25.90
C LEU A 369 -10.67 -2.73 -26.82
N ALA A 370 -10.79 -2.29 -28.08
CA ALA A 370 -11.75 -2.83 -29.06
C ALA A 370 -11.76 -4.37 -29.16
N PRO A 371 -10.63 -5.10 -29.06
CA PRO A 371 -10.66 -6.56 -29.06
C PRO A 371 -11.47 -7.19 -27.92
N LEU A 372 -11.72 -6.46 -26.83
CA LEU A 372 -12.53 -6.93 -25.70
C LEU A 372 -14.03 -6.97 -26.00
N GLU A 373 -14.52 -6.22 -26.99
CA GLU A 373 -15.95 -6.15 -27.32
C GLU A 373 -16.48 -7.54 -27.74
N SER A 374 -15.93 -8.08 -28.82
CA SER A 374 -16.32 -9.42 -29.30
C SER A 374 -15.85 -10.54 -28.37
N ALA A 375 -14.64 -10.43 -27.82
CA ALA A 375 -14.08 -11.45 -26.93
C ALA A 375 -14.86 -11.58 -25.61
N GLY A 376 -15.42 -10.48 -25.09
CA GLY A 376 -16.25 -10.50 -23.89
C GLY A 376 -17.61 -11.17 -24.13
N VAL A 377 -18.23 -10.96 -25.30
CA VAL A 377 -19.52 -11.58 -25.67
C VAL A 377 -19.36 -13.06 -26.03
N ASP A 378 -18.48 -13.37 -26.99
CA ASP A 378 -18.38 -14.72 -27.56
C ASP A 378 -17.45 -15.64 -26.79
N GLY A 379 -16.48 -15.06 -26.09
CA GLY A 379 -15.43 -15.78 -25.41
C GLY A 379 -14.36 -16.28 -26.39
N VAL A 380 -13.16 -16.50 -25.88
CA VAL A 380 -12.01 -16.99 -26.63
C VAL A 380 -11.38 -18.17 -25.90
N ALA A 381 -10.86 -19.13 -26.65
CA ALA A 381 -10.15 -20.26 -26.05
C ALA A 381 -8.81 -19.79 -25.48
N MET A 382 -8.61 -19.95 -24.17
CA MET A 382 -7.36 -19.60 -23.48
C MET A 382 -6.84 -20.77 -22.67
N ALA A 383 -5.55 -21.08 -22.83
CA ALA A 383 -4.84 -22.07 -22.03
C ALA A 383 -4.26 -21.42 -20.78
N SER A 384 -4.57 -21.95 -19.60
CA SER A 384 -3.81 -21.64 -18.38
C SER A 384 -2.41 -22.26 -18.47
N GLY A 385 -1.50 -21.84 -17.58
CA GLY A 385 -0.10 -22.28 -17.64
C GLY A 385 0.13 -23.81 -17.55
N ASP A 386 -0.82 -24.53 -16.96
CA ASP A 386 -0.89 -26.00 -16.88
C ASP A 386 -1.43 -26.69 -18.16
N GLY A 387 -1.77 -25.92 -19.19
CA GLY A 387 -2.33 -26.41 -20.46
C GLY A 387 -3.85 -26.59 -20.46
N ALA A 388 -4.57 -26.29 -19.38
CA ALA A 388 -6.03 -26.41 -19.36
C ALA A 388 -6.70 -25.27 -20.16
N ILE A 389 -7.44 -25.62 -21.21
CA ILE A 389 -8.12 -24.66 -22.09
C ILE A 389 -9.55 -24.43 -21.63
N ARG A 390 -9.93 -23.16 -21.45
CA ARG A 390 -11.30 -22.73 -21.12
C ARG A 390 -11.80 -21.70 -22.13
N ARG A 391 -13.12 -21.56 -22.28
CA ARG A 391 -13.71 -20.41 -22.99
C ARG A 391 -13.72 -19.23 -22.04
N ALA A 392 -12.70 -18.39 -22.18
CA ALA A 392 -12.48 -17.21 -21.38
C ALA A 392 -13.20 -16.01 -21.99
N HIS A 393 -13.90 -15.24 -21.17
CA HIS A 393 -14.58 -14.00 -21.54
C HIS A 393 -13.89 -12.84 -20.83
N PRO A 394 -12.95 -12.14 -21.50
CA PRO A 394 -12.38 -10.90 -20.99
C PRO A 394 -13.45 -9.82 -20.86
N ILE A 395 -13.64 -9.29 -19.64
CA ILE A 395 -14.65 -8.26 -19.37
C ILE A 395 -13.99 -7.12 -18.63
N PHE A 396 -14.11 -5.89 -19.16
CA PHE A 396 -13.66 -4.69 -18.48
C PHE A 396 -14.43 -4.52 -17.17
N ALA A 397 -13.72 -4.65 -16.05
CA ALA A 397 -14.31 -4.79 -14.73
C ALA A 397 -14.04 -3.59 -13.82
N ALA A 398 -12.83 -3.02 -13.89
CA ALA A 398 -12.43 -1.92 -13.03
C ALA A 398 -11.43 -0.99 -13.71
N PHE A 399 -11.54 0.30 -13.40
CA PHE A 399 -10.60 1.33 -13.77
C PHE A 399 -9.99 1.96 -12.51
N VAL A 400 -8.66 1.96 -12.46
CA VAL A 400 -7.87 2.52 -11.36
C VAL A 400 -7.17 3.79 -11.84
N GLY A 401 -7.50 4.91 -11.21
CA GLY A 401 -6.89 6.21 -11.49
C GLY A 401 -7.25 7.21 -10.40
N ASP A 402 -6.55 8.35 -10.40
CA ASP A 402 -6.86 9.46 -9.49
C ASP A 402 -8.16 10.16 -9.87
N TYR A 403 -8.61 11.14 -9.08
CA TYR A 403 -9.90 11.78 -9.31
C TYR A 403 -10.01 12.48 -10.69
N PRO A 404 -9.04 13.31 -11.13
CA PRO A 404 -9.01 13.84 -12.49
C PRO A 404 -9.11 12.76 -13.59
N GLU A 405 -8.38 11.66 -13.46
CA GLU A 405 -8.41 10.56 -14.42
C GLU A 405 -9.78 9.84 -14.41
N GLN A 406 -10.37 9.61 -13.23
CA GLN A 406 -11.71 9.05 -13.09
C GLN A 406 -12.76 9.91 -13.79
N LEU A 407 -12.65 11.24 -13.72
CA LEU A 407 -13.54 12.17 -14.43
C LEU A 407 -13.29 12.19 -15.95
N LEU A 408 -12.06 11.99 -16.40
CA LEU A 408 -11.72 11.86 -17.81
C LEU A 408 -12.37 10.60 -18.40
N VAL A 409 -12.25 9.49 -17.69
CA VAL A 409 -12.76 8.17 -18.09
C VAL A 409 -14.28 8.12 -18.07
N THR A 410 -14.92 8.64 -17.03
CA THR A 410 -16.40 8.64 -16.92
C THR A 410 -17.06 9.75 -17.71
N GLY A 411 -16.29 10.75 -18.17
CA GLY A 411 -16.83 11.93 -18.84
C GLY A 411 -17.53 12.91 -17.90
N ILE A 412 -17.34 12.80 -16.59
CA ILE A 412 -18.01 13.67 -15.60
C ILE A 412 -17.28 15.01 -15.42
N LYS A 413 -18.03 16.05 -15.06
CA LYS A 413 -17.52 17.42 -14.84
C LYS A 413 -16.69 17.50 -13.55
N ASN A 414 -15.74 18.43 -13.54
CA ASN A 414 -14.92 18.64 -12.35
C ASN A 414 -15.76 19.19 -11.20
N GLY A 415 -15.58 18.62 -10.01
CA GLY A 415 -16.31 18.97 -8.81
C GLY A 415 -17.51 18.06 -8.52
N GLU A 416 -17.81 17.08 -9.37
CA GLU A 416 -18.91 16.13 -9.17
C GLU A 416 -18.42 14.72 -8.83
N CYS A 417 -19.33 13.85 -8.37
CA CYS A 417 -19.01 12.44 -8.16
C CYS A 417 -18.91 11.67 -9.50
N PRO A 418 -17.84 10.89 -9.75
CA PRO A 418 -17.70 10.07 -10.95
C PRO A 418 -18.63 8.85 -10.97
N LYS A 419 -19.39 8.58 -9.89
CA LYS A 419 -20.23 7.37 -9.77
C LYS A 419 -21.72 7.67 -9.71
N CYS A 420 -22.13 8.65 -8.91
CA CYS A 420 -23.54 8.99 -8.65
C CYS A 420 -23.88 10.43 -9.09
N CYS A 421 -25.17 10.76 -9.05
CA CYS A 421 -25.71 12.07 -9.43
C CYS A 421 -25.75 13.09 -8.26
N ALA A 422 -25.00 12.88 -7.17
CA ALA A 422 -25.03 13.78 -6.03
C ALA A 422 -24.63 15.22 -6.46
N PRO A 423 -25.47 16.23 -6.21
CA PRO A 423 -25.15 17.63 -6.51
C PRO A 423 -23.91 18.12 -5.75
N HIS A 424 -23.19 19.08 -6.32
CA HIS A 424 -21.93 19.59 -5.74
C HIS A 424 -22.10 20.13 -4.31
N ASP A 425 -23.18 20.87 -4.06
CA ASP A 425 -23.54 21.47 -2.79
C ASP A 425 -23.94 20.45 -1.70
N HIS A 426 -24.25 19.22 -2.11
CA HIS A 426 -24.63 18.10 -1.27
C HIS A 426 -23.51 17.05 -1.08
N LEU A 427 -22.32 17.26 -1.65
CA LEU A 427 -21.21 16.31 -1.51
C LEU A 427 -20.72 16.12 -0.07
N GLN A 428 -20.96 17.09 0.80
CA GLN A 428 -20.59 17.00 2.21
C GLN A 428 -21.56 16.17 3.05
N ASP A 429 -22.75 15.88 2.54
CA ASP A 429 -23.81 15.25 3.30
C ASP A 429 -23.48 13.79 3.62
N GLN A 430 -24.17 13.23 4.61
CA GLN A 430 -23.99 11.83 4.98
C GLN A 430 -24.40 10.94 3.80
N PHE A 431 -23.55 9.96 3.48
CA PHE A 431 -23.79 9.09 2.34
C PHE A 431 -24.97 8.15 2.59
N ASP A 432 -26.03 8.27 1.78
CA ASP A 432 -27.11 7.30 1.71
C ASP A 432 -27.00 6.48 0.40
N PRO A 433 -26.74 5.16 0.45
CA PRO A 433 -26.71 4.31 -0.73
C PRO A 433 -28.00 4.31 -1.57
N THR A 434 -29.16 4.64 -0.98
CA THR A 434 -30.45 4.69 -1.68
C THR A 434 -30.62 5.99 -2.49
N GLU A 435 -30.08 7.09 -2.00
CA GLU A 435 -30.11 8.40 -2.67
C GLU A 435 -28.92 8.58 -3.63
N CYS A 436 -27.78 7.95 -3.32
CA CYS A 436 -26.55 8.00 -4.13
C CYS A 436 -26.48 6.86 -5.16
N ALA A 437 -27.58 6.64 -5.90
CA ALA A 437 -27.64 5.65 -6.97
C ALA A 437 -26.61 5.97 -8.08
N LEU A 438 -26.13 4.92 -8.76
CA LEU A 438 -25.25 5.10 -9.91
C LEU A 438 -25.93 5.94 -10.99
N ARG A 439 -25.13 6.71 -11.74
CA ARG A 439 -25.61 7.42 -12.93
C ARG A 439 -26.27 6.45 -13.90
N ASP A 440 -27.34 6.93 -14.54
CA ASP A 440 -28.17 6.15 -15.46
C ASP A 440 -27.43 5.94 -16.78
N LEU A 441 -26.81 4.76 -16.92
CA LEU A 441 -25.98 4.43 -18.08
C LEU A 441 -26.80 4.35 -19.35
N ASP A 442 -28.02 3.80 -19.30
CA ASP A 442 -28.85 3.59 -20.49
C ASP A 442 -29.23 4.94 -21.11
N LYS A 443 -29.65 5.92 -20.30
CA LYS A 443 -29.91 7.30 -20.77
C LYS A 443 -28.68 7.99 -21.35
N ILE A 444 -27.50 7.68 -20.81
CA ILE A 444 -26.24 8.26 -21.27
C ILE A 444 -25.86 7.66 -22.62
N LEU A 445 -25.99 6.34 -22.79
CA LEU A 445 -25.77 5.66 -24.08
C LEU A 445 -26.74 6.17 -25.15
N ASP A 446 -28.02 6.35 -24.81
CA ASP A 446 -29.01 6.93 -25.74
C ASP A 446 -28.59 8.31 -26.28
N VAL A 447 -27.94 9.14 -25.44
CA VAL A 447 -27.41 10.45 -25.87
C VAL A 447 -26.14 10.31 -26.70
N LEU A 448 -25.23 9.42 -26.32
CA LEU A 448 -23.98 9.17 -27.04
C LEU A 448 -24.24 8.64 -28.46
N ASP A 449 -25.26 7.79 -28.64
CA ASP A 449 -25.71 7.29 -29.96
C ASP A 449 -26.14 8.42 -30.92
N MET A 450 -26.49 9.60 -30.39
CA MET A 450 -26.88 10.76 -31.19
C MET A 450 -25.68 11.57 -31.70
N ALA A 451 -24.45 11.25 -31.28
CA ALA A 451 -23.23 12.01 -31.57
C ALA A 451 -23.04 12.26 -33.09
N ASP A 452 -23.20 11.23 -33.92
CA ASP A 452 -23.05 11.30 -35.37
C ASP A 452 -24.21 12.02 -36.09
N THR A 453 -25.35 12.20 -35.41
CA THR A 453 -26.60 12.68 -36.02
C THR A 453 -26.93 14.12 -35.68
N LEU A 454 -26.49 14.60 -34.51
CA LEU A 454 -26.73 15.96 -34.04
C LEU A 454 -25.55 16.87 -34.38
N GLY A 455 -25.85 18.12 -34.72
CA GLY A 455 -24.83 19.16 -34.71
C GLY A 455 -24.23 19.34 -33.31
N TYR A 456 -22.95 19.71 -33.22
CA TYR A 456 -22.20 19.77 -31.96
C TYR A 456 -22.92 20.53 -30.84
N SER A 457 -23.55 21.67 -31.14
CA SER A 457 -24.26 22.47 -30.13
C SER A 457 -25.44 21.71 -29.50
N ALA A 458 -26.24 21.03 -30.33
CA ALA A 458 -27.36 20.21 -29.86
C ALA A 458 -26.87 18.98 -29.09
N TYR A 459 -25.79 18.34 -29.56
CA TYR A 459 -25.16 17.22 -28.87
C TYR A 459 -24.59 17.62 -27.50
N ALA A 460 -23.90 18.76 -27.42
CA ALA A 460 -23.34 19.27 -26.19
C ALA A 460 -24.42 19.62 -25.16
N GLN A 461 -25.56 20.15 -25.62
CA GLN A 461 -26.72 20.38 -24.76
C GLN A 461 -27.29 19.06 -24.23
N ALA A 462 -27.53 18.08 -25.09
CA ALA A 462 -28.04 16.76 -24.70
C ALA A 462 -27.10 16.07 -23.68
N CYS A 463 -25.79 16.12 -23.90
CA CYS A 463 -24.79 15.64 -22.96
C CYS A 463 -24.88 16.36 -21.60
N SER A 464 -25.05 17.68 -21.61
CA SER A 464 -25.18 18.46 -20.38
C SER A 464 -26.45 18.12 -19.60
N ASP A 465 -27.57 17.84 -20.29
CA ASP A 465 -28.85 17.48 -19.67
C ASP A 465 -28.78 16.14 -18.93
N VAL A 466 -27.94 15.21 -19.39
CA VAL A 466 -27.64 13.94 -18.68
C VAL A 466 -26.41 14.00 -17.77
N GLY A 467 -25.77 15.17 -17.67
CA GLY A 467 -24.68 15.43 -16.73
C GLY A 467 -23.31 14.89 -17.14
N ILE A 468 -23.03 14.75 -18.44
CA ILE A 468 -21.73 14.31 -18.97
C ILE A 468 -21.09 15.40 -19.86
N LYS A 469 -19.79 15.29 -20.08
CA LYS A 469 -19.05 16.08 -21.08
C LYS A 469 -19.37 15.56 -22.49
N PRO A 470 -19.37 16.43 -23.52
CA PRO A 470 -19.55 16.01 -24.91
C PRO A 470 -18.32 15.25 -25.41
N ILE A 471 -18.30 13.94 -25.16
CA ILE A 471 -17.27 13.00 -25.63
C ILE A 471 -17.85 12.25 -26.82
N PHE A 472 -17.07 12.10 -27.88
CA PHE A 472 -17.46 11.36 -29.08
C PHE A 472 -17.00 9.91 -28.93
N HIS A 473 -17.95 8.96 -28.92
CA HIS A 473 -17.71 7.51 -28.78
C HIS A 473 -16.70 7.14 -27.68
N PRO A 474 -17.06 7.30 -26.38
CA PRO A 474 -16.18 6.91 -25.29
C PRO A 474 -15.84 5.42 -25.36
N PHE A 475 -14.61 5.04 -24.97
CA PHE A 475 -14.09 3.68 -25.19
C PHE A 475 -14.92 2.54 -24.58
N TRP A 476 -15.76 2.86 -23.60
CA TRP A 476 -16.58 1.90 -22.86
C TRP A 476 -17.99 1.73 -23.42
N GLU A 477 -18.39 2.50 -24.44
CA GLU A 477 -19.71 2.48 -25.07
C GLU A 477 -20.11 1.07 -25.55
N ASN A 478 -19.20 0.38 -26.23
CA ASN A 478 -19.45 -0.93 -26.85
C ASN A 478 -18.99 -2.12 -26.01
N LEU A 479 -18.42 -1.89 -24.81
CA LEU A 479 -17.87 -2.97 -23.98
C LEU A 479 -18.98 -3.79 -23.31
N PRO A 480 -19.00 -5.11 -23.46
CA PRO A 480 -20.09 -5.95 -22.96
C PRO A 480 -20.03 -6.11 -21.44
N TYR A 481 -21.22 -6.12 -20.81
CA TYR A 481 -21.38 -6.30 -19.36
C TYR A 481 -20.66 -5.22 -18.52
N THR A 482 -20.33 -4.08 -19.12
CA THR A 482 -19.62 -2.97 -18.46
C THR A 482 -20.59 -1.87 -18.06
N ASN A 483 -20.44 -1.38 -16.82
CA ASN A 483 -20.98 -0.09 -16.40
C ASN A 483 -19.82 0.76 -15.89
N ILE A 484 -19.52 1.84 -16.61
CA ILE A 484 -18.33 2.65 -16.33
C ILE A 484 -18.38 3.29 -14.94
N PHE A 485 -19.56 3.77 -14.51
CA PHE A 485 -19.76 4.40 -13.20
C PHE A 485 -19.62 3.40 -12.04
N GLN A 486 -19.95 2.13 -12.29
CA GLN A 486 -19.67 1.05 -11.33
C GLN A 486 -18.17 0.68 -11.32
N SER A 487 -17.52 0.73 -12.48
CA SER A 487 -16.13 0.28 -12.68
C SER A 487 -15.08 1.19 -12.03
N ILE A 488 -15.46 2.39 -11.58
CA ILE A 488 -14.57 3.28 -10.83
C ILE A 488 -14.38 2.74 -9.40
N THR A 489 -13.15 2.34 -9.09
CA THR A 489 -12.79 1.78 -7.79
C THR A 489 -12.17 2.81 -6.84
N PRO A 490 -12.28 2.61 -5.51
CA PRO A 490 -11.66 3.50 -4.54
C PRO A 490 -10.13 3.45 -4.61
N ASP A 491 -9.49 4.56 -4.26
CA ASP A 491 -8.03 4.70 -4.25
C ASP A 491 -7.53 5.25 -2.90
N ILE A 492 -6.81 4.41 -2.15
CA ILE A 492 -6.33 4.75 -0.81
C ILE A 492 -5.29 5.88 -0.88
N LEU A 493 -4.40 5.87 -1.87
CA LEU A 493 -3.35 6.87 -1.98
C LEU A 493 -3.93 8.25 -2.31
N HIS A 494 -4.56 8.41 -3.48
CA HIS A 494 -4.98 9.73 -3.96
C HIS A 494 -6.26 10.25 -3.28
N GLN A 495 -7.16 9.39 -2.81
CA GLN A 495 -8.40 9.83 -2.14
C GLN A 495 -8.22 9.99 -0.63
N ILE A 496 -7.61 9.01 0.04
CA ILE A 496 -7.44 9.05 1.50
C ILE A 496 -6.18 9.83 1.89
N TYR A 497 -4.98 9.38 1.51
CA TYR A 497 -3.73 9.96 2.02
C TYR A 497 -3.40 11.33 1.43
N GLN A 498 -3.32 11.43 0.10
CA GLN A 498 -3.08 12.70 -0.62
C GLN A 498 -4.38 13.51 -0.86
N GLY A 499 -5.50 13.05 -0.32
CA GLY A 499 -6.78 13.74 -0.37
C GLY A 499 -7.19 14.19 1.01
N ILE A 500 -7.95 13.34 1.69
CA ILE A 500 -8.59 13.69 2.96
C ILE A 500 -7.59 13.93 4.08
N ILE A 501 -6.53 13.14 4.20
CA ILE A 501 -5.51 13.34 5.24
C ILE A 501 -4.72 14.62 5.01
N THR A 502 -4.37 14.96 3.76
CA THR A 502 -3.77 16.27 3.43
C THR A 502 -4.64 17.43 3.90
N HIS A 503 -5.94 17.38 3.60
CA HIS A 503 -6.89 18.39 4.07
C HIS A 503 -7.02 18.40 5.59
N LEU A 504 -7.13 17.23 6.23
CA LEU A 504 -7.26 17.11 7.68
C LEU A 504 -6.03 17.68 8.41
N ILE A 505 -4.82 17.44 7.91
CA ILE A 505 -3.58 18.02 8.46
C ILE A 505 -3.61 19.54 8.33
N SER A 506 -4.03 20.07 7.18
CA SER A 506 -4.18 21.51 6.96
C SER A 506 -5.18 22.12 7.94
N TRP A 507 -6.34 21.50 8.13
CA TRP A 507 -7.38 21.97 9.05
C TRP A 507 -6.94 21.90 10.52
N VAL A 508 -6.29 20.80 10.92
CA VAL A 508 -5.72 20.66 12.26
C VAL A 508 -4.63 21.70 12.50
N THR A 509 -3.78 21.96 11.50
CA THR A 509 -2.74 22.99 11.60
C THR A 509 -3.34 24.38 11.78
N ALA A 510 -4.43 24.70 11.08
CA ALA A 510 -5.17 25.94 11.25
C ALA A 510 -5.87 26.03 12.61
N ALA A 511 -6.40 24.92 13.14
CA ALA A 511 -7.08 24.86 14.44
C ALA A 511 -6.12 25.03 15.62
N VAL A 512 -4.95 24.39 15.56
CA VAL A 512 -3.98 24.34 16.67
C VAL A 512 -2.92 25.44 16.58
N GLY A 513 -2.51 25.80 15.36
CA GLY A 513 -1.39 26.69 15.08
C GLY A 513 -0.11 25.93 14.72
N ALA A 514 0.56 26.38 13.66
CA ALA A 514 1.71 25.70 13.06
C ALA A 514 2.88 25.47 14.05
N ALA A 515 3.20 26.47 14.88
CA ALA A 515 4.30 26.39 15.83
C ALA A 515 4.08 25.30 16.89
N GLU A 516 2.86 25.13 17.39
CA GLU A 516 2.52 24.12 18.39
C GLU A 516 2.48 22.72 17.78
N ILE A 517 1.94 22.57 16.57
CA ILE A 517 1.97 21.31 15.81
C ILE A 517 3.42 20.83 15.64
N ASP A 518 4.31 21.70 15.18
CA ASP A 518 5.71 21.36 14.97
C ASP A 518 6.45 21.11 16.29
N ALA A 519 6.10 21.83 17.36
CA ALA A 519 6.66 21.60 18.69
C ALA A 519 6.27 20.22 19.25
N ARG A 520 5.01 19.79 19.06
CA ARG A 520 4.53 18.46 19.47
C ARG A 520 5.14 17.34 18.63
N CYS A 521 5.22 17.53 17.31
CA CYS A 521 5.86 16.55 16.40
C CYS A 521 7.30 16.23 16.80
N ARG A 522 8.08 17.26 17.16
CA ARG A 522 9.48 17.16 17.60
C ARG A 522 9.68 16.42 18.94
N ARG A 523 8.59 16.12 19.66
CA ARG A 523 8.61 15.54 21.00
C ARG A 523 7.93 14.18 21.07
N LEU A 524 7.60 13.60 19.92
CA LEU A 524 7.17 12.21 19.84
C LEU A 524 8.39 11.28 20.10
N PRO A 525 8.21 10.20 20.87
CA PRO A 525 9.29 9.24 21.08
C PRO A 525 9.56 8.41 19.81
N PRO A 526 10.81 7.96 19.59
CA PRO A 526 11.14 7.09 18.48
C PRO A 526 10.45 5.73 18.59
N ASN A 527 10.04 5.17 17.45
CA ASN A 527 9.58 3.80 17.32
C ASN A 527 9.91 3.30 15.90
N HIS A 528 9.90 1.99 15.66
CA HIS A 528 10.18 1.43 14.34
C HIS A 528 9.22 1.92 13.25
N HIS A 529 7.93 2.08 13.58
CA HIS A 529 6.88 2.45 12.65
C HIS A 529 6.65 3.96 12.51
N ILE A 530 7.35 4.78 13.31
CA ILE A 530 7.14 6.24 13.39
C ILE A 530 8.37 6.98 12.87
N ARG A 531 8.19 7.74 11.79
CA ARG A 531 9.17 8.72 11.31
C ARG A 531 9.10 9.99 12.15
N LEU A 532 10.24 10.40 12.71
CA LEU A 532 10.36 11.65 13.46
C LEU A 532 10.64 12.82 12.52
N PHE A 533 9.79 13.84 12.57
CA PHE A 533 9.93 15.08 11.82
C PHE A 533 10.58 16.16 12.71
N MET A 534 11.91 16.13 12.81
CA MET A 534 12.66 17.00 13.73
C MET A 534 12.58 18.50 13.39
N LYS A 535 12.17 18.86 12.17
CA LYS A 535 11.89 20.24 11.74
C LYS A 535 10.39 20.57 11.73
N GLY A 536 9.56 19.69 12.29
CA GLY A 536 8.11 19.77 12.17
C GLY A 536 7.59 19.29 10.81
N ILE A 537 6.28 19.35 10.64
CA ILE A 537 5.56 18.93 9.43
C ILE A 537 5.04 20.12 8.62
N THR A 538 4.91 21.31 9.21
CA THR A 538 4.23 22.44 8.54
C THR A 538 5.09 23.12 7.47
N SER A 539 6.42 22.97 7.54
CA SER A 539 7.36 23.52 6.56
C SER A 539 7.63 22.61 5.36
N LEU A 540 7.09 21.38 5.39
CA LEU A 540 7.31 20.42 4.32
C LEU A 540 6.58 20.86 3.05
N SER A 541 7.28 20.84 1.93
CA SER A 541 6.71 21.07 0.61
C SER A 541 6.82 19.78 -0.21
N ARG A 542 5.82 19.53 -1.07
CA ARG A 542 5.74 18.30 -1.89
C ARG A 542 5.75 17.02 -1.02
N VAL A 543 4.89 17.01 -0.01
CA VAL A 543 4.72 15.88 0.90
C VAL A 543 4.22 14.67 0.12
N THR A 544 4.91 13.54 0.28
CA THR A 544 4.58 12.29 -0.40
C THR A 544 3.45 11.52 0.30
N GLY A 545 2.82 10.55 -0.37
CA GLY A 545 1.82 9.67 0.19
C GLY A 545 2.37 8.85 1.37
N GLN A 546 3.64 8.41 1.26
CA GLN A 546 4.33 7.75 2.38
C GLN A 546 4.50 8.69 3.58
N GLU A 547 4.76 9.98 3.36
CA GLU A 547 4.84 10.97 4.44
C GLU A 547 3.47 11.27 5.05
N HIS A 548 2.41 11.40 4.25
CA HIS A 548 1.04 11.52 4.77
C HIS A 548 0.61 10.29 5.58
N ARG A 549 0.99 9.09 5.14
CA ARG A 549 0.80 7.85 5.91
C ARG A 549 1.52 7.90 7.26
N GLN A 550 2.75 8.39 7.28
CA GLN A 550 3.50 8.59 8.53
C GLN A 550 2.82 9.63 9.43
N MET A 551 2.35 10.75 8.88
CA MET A 551 1.62 11.78 9.65
C MET A 551 0.32 11.25 10.25
N ALA A 552 -0.44 10.44 9.50
CA ALA A 552 -1.68 9.82 9.98
C ALA A 552 -1.44 8.92 11.21
N SER A 553 -0.25 8.31 11.36
CA SER A 553 0.08 7.45 12.50
C SER A 553 0.23 8.18 13.84
N PHE A 554 0.39 9.51 13.82
CA PHE A 554 0.55 10.32 15.03
C PHE A 554 -0.32 11.60 15.06
N LEU A 555 -1.11 11.88 14.02
CA LEU A 555 -1.92 13.11 13.93
C LEU A 555 -2.82 13.32 15.16
N LEU A 556 -3.42 12.25 15.68
CA LEU A 556 -4.27 12.32 16.87
C LEU A 556 -3.51 12.82 18.10
N ALA A 557 -2.24 12.43 18.26
CA ALA A 557 -1.40 12.85 19.39
C ALA A 557 -1.24 14.38 19.46
N LEU A 558 -1.28 15.03 18.30
CA LEU A 558 -1.04 16.46 18.19
C LEU A 558 -2.25 17.27 18.70
N VAL A 559 -3.46 16.69 18.73
CA VAL A 559 -4.70 17.42 19.01
C VAL A 559 -5.35 17.13 20.36
N ILE A 560 -5.05 15.99 21.03
CA ILE A 560 -5.79 15.51 22.22
C ILE A 560 -5.96 16.58 23.31
N ASP A 561 -4.87 17.23 23.72
CA ASP A 561 -4.90 18.17 24.85
C ASP A 561 -4.97 19.65 24.41
N VAL A 562 -5.30 19.94 23.14
CA VAL A 562 -5.28 21.33 22.63
C VAL A 562 -6.54 22.10 23.03
N PRO A 563 -6.41 23.29 23.66
CA PRO A 563 -7.55 24.17 23.89
C PRO A 563 -7.98 24.85 22.58
N LEU A 564 -9.28 24.86 22.28
CA LEU A 564 -9.83 25.56 21.12
C LEU A 564 -10.37 26.96 21.48
N PRO A 565 -10.33 27.92 20.54
CA PRO A 565 -10.94 29.23 20.73
C PRO A 565 -12.47 29.18 20.94
N ARG A 566 -13.03 30.26 21.49
CA ARG A 566 -14.47 30.60 21.44
C ARG A 566 -15.45 29.58 22.06
N ASN A 567 -15.05 28.85 23.11
CA ASN A 567 -15.86 27.80 23.75
C ASN A 567 -16.25 26.64 22.82
N VAL A 568 -15.55 26.43 21.71
CA VAL A 568 -15.74 25.24 20.87
C VAL A 568 -15.16 24.02 21.60
N SER A 569 -15.94 22.93 21.70
CA SER A 569 -15.50 21.71 22.39
C SER A 569 -14.32 21.07 21.65
N SER A 570 -13.15 20.98 22.32
CA SER A 570 -11.98 20.24 21.82
C SER A 570 -12.31 18.76 21.57
N GLY A 571 -13.28 18.21 22.30
CA GLY A 571 -13.78 16.86 22.11
C GLY A 571 -14.29 16.62 20.68
N LYS A 572 -15.00 17.58 20.06
CA LYS A 572 -15.46 17.45 18.66
C LYS A 572 -14.30 17.32 17.68
N LEU A 573 -13.28 18.17 17.79
CA LEU A 573 -12.10 18.09 16.94
C LEU A 573 -11.39 16.73 17.09
N VAL A 574 -11.19 16.31 18.33
CA VAL A 574 -10.52 15.04 18.64
C VAL A 574 -11.31 13.85 18.08
N ARG A 575 -12.65 13.83 18.24
CA ARG A 575 -13.52 12.78 17.70
C ARG A 575 -13.55 12.79 16.17
N ALA A 576 -13.60 13.95 15.52
CA ALA A 576 -13.54 14.05 14.07
C ALA A 576 -12.21 13.49 13.52
N VAL A 577 -11.07 13.90 14.10
CA VAL A 577 -9.75 13.38 13.70
C VAL A 577 -9.68 11.87 13.96
N ARG A 578 -10.13 11.40 15.12
CA ARG A 578 -10.16 9.98 15.47
C ARG A 578 -11.01 9.17 14.49
N ALA A 579 -12.21 9.64 14.16
CA ALA A 579 -13.15 8.96 13.27
C ALA A 579 -12.59 8.84 11.85
N MET A 580 -11.94 9.90 11.34
CA MET A 580 -11.28 9.83 10.03
C MET A 580 -10.11 8.86 10.03
N LEU A 581 -9.28 8.85 11.09
CA LEU A 581 -8.22 7.85 11.23
C LEU A 581 -8.80 6.43 11.31
N ASP A 582 -9.89 6.21 12.05
CA ASP A 582 -10.56 4.91 12.07
C ASP A 582 -10.96 4.45 10.66
N PHE A 583 -11.56 5.36 9.87
CA PHE A 583 -11.91 5.08 8.47
C PHE A 583 -10.67 4.69 7.65
N VAL A 584 -9.57 5.46 7.76
CA VAL A 584 -8.31 5.18 7.04
C VAL A 584 -7.79 3.77 7.34
N TYR A 585 -7.80 3.35 8.61
CA TYR A 585 -7.28 2.04 8.98
C TYR A 585 -8.24 0.90 8.63
N LEU A 586 -9.55 1.09 8.79
CA LEU A 586 -10.57 0.11 8.40
C LEU A 586 -10.59 -0.10 6.88
N ALA A 587 -10.50 0.95 6.08
CA ALA A 587 -10.47 0.87 4.62
C ALA A 587 -9.27 0.06 4.06
N GLN A 588 -8.22 -0.11 4.86
CA GLN A 588 -7.01 -0.88 4.52
C GLN A 588 -7.07 -2.34 4.98
N TYR A 589 -8.21 -2.82 5.47
CA TYR A 589 -8.33 -4.21 5.87
C TYR A 589 -8.15 -5.12 4.64
N PRO A 590 -7.37 -6.20 4.76
CA PRO A 590 -7.15 -7.11 3.64
C PRO A 590 -8.38 -8.00 3.40
N MET A 591 -9.35 -7.96 4.31
CA MET A 591 -10.60 -8.69 4.27
C MET A 591 -11.65 -7.93 5.08
N HIS A 592 -12.88 -7.91 4.59
CA HIS A 592 -14.02 -7.37 5.31
C HIS A 592 -15.10 -8.42 5.49
N THR A 593 -15.64 -8.51 6.70
CA THR A 593 -16.95 -9.12 6.96
C THR A 593 -18.06 -8.09 6.79
N THR A 594 -19.31 -8.53 6.62
CA THR A 594 -20.49 -7.65 6.73
C THR A 594 -20.50 -6.82 8.02
N GLU A 595 -20.04 -7.39 9.12
CA GLU A 595 -19.93 -6.71 10.42
C GLU A 595 -18.83 -5.63 10.41
N THR A 596 -17.64 -5.90 9.85
CA THR A 596 -16.58 -4.88 9.74
C THR A 596 -16.90 -3.77 8.73
N LEU A 597 -17.74 -4.04 7.73
CA LEU A 597 -18.25 -3.01 6.82
C LEU A 597 -19.16 -2.02 7.56
N VAL A 598 -19.93 -2.50 8.55
CA VAL A 598 -20.69 -1.62 9.45
C VAL A 598 -19.74 -0.74 10.27
N LEU A 599 -18.60 -1.27 10.75
CA LEU A 599 -17.61 -0.44 11.46
C LEU A 599 -17.01 0.65 10.55
N LEU A 600 -16.75 0.34 9.28
CA LEU A 600 -16.25 1.30 8.29
C LEU A 600 -17.25 2.44 8.08
N GLN A 601 -18.53 2.10 7.90
CA GLN A 601 -19.61 3.10 7.77
C GLN A 601 -19.75 3.94 9.04
N GLN A 602 -19.76 3.30 10.22
CA GLN A 602 -19.86 4.00 11.49
C GLN A 602 -18.69 4.96 11.74
N ALA A 603 -17.48 4.63 11.26
CA ALA A 603 -16.36 5.55 11.34
C ALA A 603 -16.60 6.82 10.50
N LEU A 604 -17.16 6.68 9.30
CA LEU A 604 -17.55 7.81 8.47
C LEU A 604 -18.71 8.60 9.12
N ASP A 605 -19.73 7.93 9.63
CA ASP A 605 -20.86 8.57 10.32
C ASP A 605 -20.41 9.40 11.53
N ARG A 606 -19.48 8.87 12.34
CA ARG A 606 -18.86 9.63 13.46
C ARG A 606 -18.11 10.86 12.97
N PHE A 607 -17.43 10.78 11.82
CA PHE A 607 -16.80 11.95 11.23
C PHE A 607 -17.85 13.00 10.82
N HIS A 608 -18.93 12.60 10.15
CA HIS A 608 -20.00 13.52 9.77
C HIS A 608 -20.70 14.16 10.98
N ALA A 609 -20.80 13.48 12.11
CA ALA A 609 -21.38 14.02 13.34
C ALA A 609 -20.56 15.17 13.96
N ASP A 610 -19.23 15.18 13.78
CA ASP A 610 -18.33 16.14 14.43
C ASP A 610 -17.57 17.07 13.46
N LYS A 611 -17.59 16.82 12.14
CA LYS A 611 -16.83 17.59 11.12
C LYS A 611 -17.13 19.08 11.11
N ASP A 612 -18.33 19.50 11.54
CA ASP A 612 -18.75 20.90 11.54
C ASP A 612 -17.91 21.76 12.48
N VAL A 613 -17.12 21.14 13.38
CA VAL A 613 -16.08 21.82 14.16
C VAL A 613 -15.13 22.65 13.28
N PHE A 614 -14.84 22.21 12.06
CA PHE A 614 -13.98 22.97 11.13
C PHE A 614 -14.70 24.19 10.54
N VAL A 615 -16.04 24.16 10.48
CA VAL A 615 -16.87 25.31 10.09
C VAL A 615 -17.04 26.28 11.26
N ASP A 616 -17.31 25.75 12.46
CA ASP A 616 -17.45 26.52 13.70
C ASP A 616 -16.17 27.33 14.02
N LEU A 617 -14.99 26.76 13.73
CA LEU A 617 -13.70 27.43 13.88
C LEU A 617 -13.39 28.44 12.75
N GLY A 618 -14.23 28.51 11.71
CA GLY A 618 -14.02 29.38 10.55
C GLY A 618 -12.91 28.92 9.61
N ILE A 619 -12.48 27.66 9.69
CA ILE A 619 -11.42 27.07 8.85
C ILE A 619 -11.97 26.74 7.46
N ARG A 620 -13.25 26.36 7.39
CA ARG A 620 -13.98 26.05 6.15
C ARG A 620 -15.35 26.72 6.17
N THR A 621 -15.85 27.09 4.99
CA THR A 621 -17.25 27.51 4.80
C THR A 621 -18.16 26.31 4.57
N ALA A 622 -17.68 25.32 3.83
CA ALA A 622 -18.32 24.04 3.57
C ALA A 622 -17.27 22.95 3.28
N LEU A 623 -17.72 21.69 3.35
CA LEU A 623 -16.91 20.48 3.15
C LEU A 623 -17.32 19.71 1.88
N ASN A 624 -17.80 20.44 0.85
CA ASN A 624 -18.25 19.91 -0.44
C ASN A 624 -17.07 19.39 -1.29
N LEU A 625 -16.42 18.34 -0.80
CA LEU A 625 -15.24 17.75 -1.40
C LEU A 625 -15.61 16.42 -2.07
N PRO A 626 -15.39 16.26 -3.39
CA PRO A 626 -15.63 15.00 -4.08
C PRO A 626 -14.90 13.81 -3.43
N LYS A 627 -13.67 14.03 -2.95
CA LYS A 627 -12.91 13.01 -2.22
C LYS A 627 -13.57 12.61 -0.90
N LEU A 628 -14.27 13.52 -0.20
CA LEU A 628 -14.98 13.20 1.04
C LEU A 628 -16.23 12.38 0.73
N HIS A 629 -17.02 12.82 -0.25
CA HIS A 629 -18.18 12.07 -0.74
C HIS A 629 -17.80 10.65 -1.19
N SER A 630 -16.66 10.51 -1.88
CA SER A 630 -16.18 9.22 -2.38
C SER A 630 -15.94 8.17 -1.29
N LEU A 631 -15.72 8.59 -0.04
CA LEU A 631 -15.55 7.67 1.10
C LEU A 631 -16.81 6.81 1.33
N GLY A 632 -18.00 7.35 1.05
CA GLY A 632 -19.26 6.58 1.13
C GLY A 632 -19.35 5.45 0.10
N HIS A 633 -18.68 5.60 -1.04
CA HIS A 633 -18.63 4.55 -2.08
C HIS A 633 -17.67 3.39 -1.75
N TYR A 634 -16.84 3.47 -0.70
CA TYR A 634 -15.95 2.37 -0.32
C TYR A 634 -16.74 1.12 0.05
N LEU A 635 -17.81 1.26 0.84
CA LEU A 635 -18.67 0.16 1.26
C LEU A 635 -19.15 -0.65 0.05
N LEU A 636 -19.83 0.03 -0.89
CA LEU A 636 -20.38 -0.60 -2.09
C LEU A 636 -19.27 -1.21 -2.95
N SER A 637 -18.16 -0.50 -3.13
CA SER A 637 -17.06 -0.99 -3.96
C SER A 637 -16.43 -2.26 -3.38
N ILE A 638 -16.30 -2.35 -2.05
CA ILE A 638 -15.80 -3.54 -1.37
C ILE A 638 -16.74 -4.73 -1.58
N GLU A 639 -18.04 -4.52 -1.46
CA GLU A 639 -19.01 -5.59 -1.68
C GLU A 639 -19.00 -6.09 -3.13
N PHE A 640 -18.81 -5.21 -4.11
CA PHE A 640 -18.83 -5.57 -5.52
C PHE A 640 -17.53 -6.18 -6.01
N PHE A 641 -16.38 -5.62 -5.61
CA PHE A 641 -15.08 -5.94 -6.21
C PHE A 641 -14.03 -6.48 -5.23
N GLY A 642 -14.34 -6.55 -3.93
CA GLY A 642 -13.36 -6.89 -2.90
C GLY A 642 -12.64 -5.65 -2.34
N THR A 643 -11.73 -5.86 -1.40
CA THR A 643 -11.11 -4.79 -0.60
C THR A 643 -10.29 -3.79 -1.43
N PRO A 644 -10.12 -2.53 -1.00
CA PRO A 644 -9.54 -1.48 -1.83
C PRO A 644 -8.04 -1.65 -2.14
N ASP A 645 -7.33 -2.46 -1.36
CA ASP A 645 -5.93 -2.83 -1.64
C ASP A 645 -5.75 -3.57 -2.98
N ASN A 646 -6.84 -4.08 -3.58
CA ASN A 646 -6.91 -4.59 -4.94
C ASN A 646 -6.66 -3.54 -6.03
N PHE A 647 -6.89 -2.26 -5.72
CA PHE A 647 -7.04 -1.16 -6.68
C PHE A 647 -6.22 0.08 -6.30
N ASN A 648 -5.35 -0.04 -5.30
CA ASN A 648 -4.55 1.10 -4.83
C ASN A 648 -3.50 1.51 -5.87
N THR A 649 -3.29 2.80 -6.07
CA THR A 649 -2.34 3.34 -7.06
C THR A 649 -0.88 3.36 -6.59
N GLU A 650 -0.60 3.08 -5.31
CA GLU A 650 0.78 2.92 -4.80
C GLU A 650 1.59 1.91 -5.64
N TYR A 651 0.94 0.86 -6.18
CA TYR A 651 1.65 -0.12 -7.02
C TYR A 651 1.94 0.44 -8.43
N SER A 652 1.06 1.27 -8.99
CA SER A 652 1.29 1.89 -10.30
C SER A 652 2.44 2.91 -10.24
N GLU A 653 2.63 3.61 -9.12
CA GLU A 653 3.81 4.48 -8.92
C GLU A 653 5.11 3.69 -9.04
N ARG A 654 5.18 2.51 -8.40
CA ARG A 654 6.35 1.63 -8.53
C ARG A 654 6.54 1.14 -9.98
N LEU A 655 5.44 0.86 -10.68
CA LEU A 655 5.49 0.51 -12.10
C LEU A 655 5.92 1.69 -12.98
N HIS A 656 5.59 2.94 -12.63
CA HIS A 656 6.10 4.12 -13.34
C HIS A 656 7.62 4.22 -13.23
N ILE A 657 8.20 3.92 -12.06
CA ILE A 657 9.66 3.85 -11.91
C ILE A 657 10.22 2.78 -12.85
N ASP A 658 9.76 1.53 -12.72
CA ASP A 658 10.39 0.39 -13.37
C ASP A 658 10.13 0.32 -14.89
N LEU A 659 8.98 0.86 -15.34
CA LEU A 659 8.48 0.72 -16.71
C LEU A 659 8.44 2.03 -17.50
N ALA A 660 8.46 3.21 -16.88
CA ALA A 660 8.51 4.49 -17.61
C ALA A 660 9.82 5.24 -17.34
N LYS A 661 10.13 5.56 -16.09
CA LYS A 661 11.32 6.34 -15.71
C LYS A 661 12.62 5.60 -16.05
N ASP A 662 12.75 4.33 -15.66
CA ASP A 662 13.94 3.53 -15.97
C ASP A 662 14.08 3.23 -17.46
N ALA A 663 12.96 2.98 -18.15
CA ALA A 663 12.96 2.81 -19.59
C ALA A 663 13.45 4.07 -20.30
N TYR A 664 12.98 5.24 -19.89
CA TYR A 664 13.42 6.53 -20.43
C TYR A 664 14.90 6.81 -20.14
N ARG A 665 15.37 6.53 -18.90
CA ARG A 665 16.79 6.66 -18.50
C ARG A 665 17.73 5.78 -19.34
N ALA A 666 17.22 4.67 -19.89
CA ALA A 666 18.00 3.77 -20.74
C ALA A 666 18.10 4.23 -22.21
N THR A 667 17.39 5.31 -22.60
CA THR A 667 17.40 5.84 -23.98
C THR A 667 18.49 6.89 -24.20
N ASN A 668 18.69 7.27 -25.46
CA ASN A 668 19.51 8.43 -25.83
C ASN A 668 18.75 9.79 -25.71
N HIS A 669 17.50 9.77 -25.23
CA HIS A 669 16.60 10.93 -25.09
C HIS A 669 16.22 11.66 -26.41
N LYS A 670 16.29 10.95 -27.55
CA LYS A 670 15.78 11.36 -28.85
C LYS A 670 14.86 10.27 -29.38
N ASP A 671 13.65 10.60 -29.80
CA ASP A 671 12.65 9.61 -30.23
C ASP A 671 12.59 8.42 -29.25
N GLU A 672 12.25 8.77 -28.01
CA GLU A 672 12.45 7.91 -26.84
C GLU A 672 11.57 6.65 -26.84
N TYR A 673 10.33 6.71 -27.35
CA TYR A 673 9.35 5.63 -27.23
C TYR A 673 9.74 4.32 -27.94
N PRO A 674 10.25 4.32 -29.18
CA PRO A 674 10.81 3.12 -29.81
C PRO A 674 11.93 2.46 -28.98
N GLN A 675 12.81 3.27 -28.38
CA GLN A 675 13.89 2.76 -27.53
C GLN A 675 13.37 2.21 -26.20
N MET A 676 12.42 2.90 -25.58
CA MET A 676 11.77 2.49 -24.33
C MET A 676 11.07 1.14 -24.50
N THR A 677 10.23 1.01 -25.53
CA THR A 677 9.46 -0.21 -25.82
C THR A 677 10.38 -1.40 -26.10
N MET A 678 11.41 -1.22 -26.93
CA MET A 678 12.41 -2.27 -27.21
C MET A 678 13.22 -2.68 -25.97
N TRP A 679 13.60 -1.71 -25.13
CA TRP A 679 14.30 -2.01 -23.88
C TRP A 679 13.44 -2.84 -22.92
N LEU A 680 12.16 -2.49 -22.80
CA LEU A 680 11.20 -3.22 -21.98
C LEU A 680 10.99 -4.66 -22.47
N GLU A 681 10.80 -4.86 -23.77
CA GLU A 681 10.62 -6.20 -24.36
C GLU A 681 11.80 -7.12 -24.04
N ARG A 682 13.04 -6.62 -24.19
CA ARG A 682 14.26 -7.38 -23.87
C ARG A 682 14.38 -7.68 -22.38
N LYS A 683 14.08 -6.71 -21.52
CA LYS A 683 14.07 -6.87 -20.06
C LYS A 683 13.04 -7.93 -19.64
N GLU A 684 11.83 -7.89 -20.18
CA GLU A 684 10.76 -8.87 -19.91
C GLU A 684 11.14 -10.28 -20.39
N LYS A 685 11.77 -10.41 -21.57
CA LYS A 685 12.28 -11.69 -22.09
C LYS A 685 13.29 -12.34 -21.16
N ILE A 686 14.30 -11.57 -20.71
CA ILE A 686 15.30 -12.06 -19.74
C ILE A 686 14.61 -12.51 -18.45
N LEU A 687 13.73 -11.66 -17.89
CA LEU A 687 13.06 -12.00 -16.65
C LEU A 687 12.14 -13.24 -16.80
N ARG A 688 11.50 -13.44 -17.95
CA ARG A 688 10.68 -14.65 -18.24
C ARG A 688 11.57 -15.89 -18.37
N HIS A 689 12.71 -15.75 -19.05
CA HIS A 689 13.67 -16.83 -19.21
C HIS A 689 14.26 -17.28 -17.86
N GLU A 690 14.50 -16.33 -16.94
CA GLU A 690 14.89 -16.65 -15.56
C GLU A 690 13.89 -17.55 -14.85
N LYS A 691 12.58 -17.23 -14.94
CA LYS A 691 11.52 -18.08 -14.35
C LYS A 691 11.52 -19.48 -14.97
N PHE A 692 11.69 -19.57 -16.29
CA PHE A 692 11.78 -20.85 -16.99
C PHE A 692 12.99 -21.67 -16.54
N ILE A 693 14.16 -21.05 -16.38
CA ILE A 693 15.35 -21.73 -15.85
C ILE A 693 15.12 -22.21 -14.41
N HIS A 694 14.56 -21.38 -13.54
CA HIS A 694 14.22 -21.78 -12.17
C HIS A 694 13.26 -22.97 -12.15
N TRP A 695 12.25 -22.97 -13.02
CA TRP A 695 11.35 -24.11 -13.21
C TRP A 695 12.10 -25.38 -13.64
N ARG A 696 13.04 -25.27 -14.61
CA ARG A 696 13.88 -26.42 -15.02
C ARG A 696 14.75 -26.97 -13.89
N LEU A 697 15.27 -26.09 -13.03
CA LEU A 697 16.15 -26.47 -11.91
C LEU A 697 15.39 -27.05 -10.71
N ALA A 698 14.24 -26.47 -10.37
CA ALA A 698 13.44 -26.85 -9.20
C ALA A 698 12.44 -27.99 -9.47
N GLY A 699 12.11 -28.26 -10.75
CA GLY A 699 11.00 -29.13 -11.15
C GLY A 699 9.67 -28.39 -11.21
N HIS A 700 8.55 -29.13 -11.30
CA HIS A 700 7.22 -28.52 -11.29
C HIS A 700 7.08 -27.61 -10.06
N PRO A 701 6.53 -26.39 -10.19
CA PRO A 701 6.35 -25.50 -9.06
C PRO A 701 5.54 -26.25 -8.01
N ARG A 702 6.01 -26.24 -6.75
CA ARG A 702 5.18 -26.76 -5.67
C ARG A 702 3.88 -25.96 -5.69
N SER A 703 2.75 -26.66 -5.70
CA SER A 703 1.46 -26.06 -5.38
C SER A 703 1.63 -25.37 -4.02
N ALA A 704 1.64 -24.05 -4.03
CA ALA A 704 1.46 -23.28 -2.82
C ALA A 704 -0.04 -23.36 -2.53
N GLU A 705 -0.43 -23.95 -1.39
CA GLU A 705 -1.80 -23.79 -0.91
C GLU A 705 -2.02 -22.28 -0.70
N TRP A 706 -2.86 -21.68 -1.54
CA TRP A 706 -3.31 -20.32 -1.32
C TRP A 706 -4.05 -20.28 0.02
N ARG A 707 -3.60 -19.40 0.91
CA ARG A 707 -4.28 -19.12 2.17
C ARG A 707 -5.01 -17.79 2.03
N PRO A 708 -6.22 -17.65 2.60
CA PRO A 708 -6.86 -16.35 2.70
C PRO A 708 -5.88 -15.33 3.31
N PRO A 709 -5.92 -14.05 2.88
CA PRO A 709 -5.12 -13.01 3.51
C PRO A 709 -5.41 -12.97 5.00
N ASP A 710 -4.48 -13.46 5.82
CA ASP A 710 -4.61 -13.46 7.28
C ASP A 710 -4.74 -12.00 7.73
N SER A 711 -5.76 -11.58 8.46
CA SER A 711 -5.79 -10.21 9.01
C SER A 711 -4.93 -10.08 10.27
N VAL A 712 -4.63 -11.20 10.93
CA VAL A 712 -4.03 -11.29 12.26
C VAL A 712 -2.49 -11.33 12.21
N HIS A 713 -1.87 -11.68 11.07
CA HIS A 713 -0.42 -11.60 10.78
C HIS A 713 0.45 -11.87 12.02
N ARG A 714 0.52 -13.14 12.42
CA ARG A 714 1.27 -13.53 13.62
C ARG A 714 2.75 -13.17 13.47
N LEU A 715 3.21 -12.19 14.25
CA LEU A 715 4.62 -11.81 14.27
C LEU A 715 5.50 -12.91 14.87
N HIS A 716 6.52 -13.29 14.11
CA HIS A 716 7.55 -14.24 14.50
C HIS A 716 8.79 -13.51 15.02
N LEU A 717 9.26 -13.94 16.19
CA LEU A 717 10.47 -13.41 16.81
C LEU A 717 11.74 -13.90 16.09
N LYS A 718 12.66 -12.98 15.80
CA LYS A 718 13.98 -13.28 15.23
C LYS A 718 15.08 -12.50 15.97
N MET A 719 15.93 -13.25 16.67
CA MET A 719 17.10 -12.71 17.36
C MET A 719 18.37 -12.88 16.53
N ALA A 720 19.33 -11.97 16.72
CA ALA A 720 20.65 -12.11 16.12
C ALA A 720 21.37 -13.36 16.66
N ARG A 721 22.12 -14.06 15.81
CA ARG A 721 22.89 -15.26 16.23
C ARG A 721 24.06 -14.92 17.17
N ARG A 722 24.52 -13.67 17.17
CA ARG A 722 25.65 -13.21 18.00
C ARG A 722 25.22 -11.95 18.78
N PRO A 723 25.66 -11.80 20.04
CA PRO A 723 25.38 -10.60 20.82
C PRO A 723 26.06 -9.38 20.20
N SER A 724 25.41 -8.23 20.36
CA SER A 724 25.92 -6.92 19.93
C SER A 724 27.15 -6.51 20.75
N ALA A 725 27.14 -6.83 22.05
CA ALA A 725 28.29 -6.64 22.94
C ALA A 725 28.48 -7.89 23.82
N ARG A 726 29.71 -8.38 23.92
CA ARG A 726 30.06 -9.59 24.69
C ARG A 726 30.62 -9.22 26.05
N GLY A 727 30.08 -9.83 27.11
CA GLY A 727 30.65 -9.74 28.46
C GLY A 727 30.63 -8.33 29.06
N VAL A 728 29.52 -7.61 28.88
CA VAL A 728 29.28 -6.29 29.46
C VAL A 728 29.20 -6.42 30.99
N PRO A 729 30.02 -5.69 31.76
CA PRO A 729 29.96 -5.70 33.22
C PRO A 729 28.60 -5.23 33.75
N LEU A 730 28.15 -5.79 34.88
CA LEU A 730 26.88 -5.38 35.49
C LEU A 730 26.86 -3.90 35.90
N GLU A 731 27.98 -3.31 36.31
CA GLU A 731 28.04 -1.86 36.60
C GLU A 731 27.79 -1.02 35.35
N VAL A 732 28.36 -1.41 34.21
CA VAL A 732 28.10 -0.74 32.91
C VAL A 732 26.63 -0.88 32.52
N ILE A 733 26.01 -2.04 32.81
CA ILE A 733 24.57 -2.24 32.59
C ILE A 733 23.72 -1.32 33.48
N ARG A 734 24.10 -1.12 34.74
CA ARG A 734 23.38 -0.22 35.66
C ARG A 734 23.50 1.23 35.19
N GLU A 735 24.71 1.68 34.88
CA GLU A 735 25.00 3.07 34.55
C GLU A 735 24.54 3.46 33.13
N GLN A 736 24.91 2.68 32.11
CA GLN A 736 24.68 3.07 30.71
C GLN A 736 23.34 2.57 30.16
N TYR A 737 22.86 1.42 30.62
CA TYR A 737 21.56 0.89 30.19
C TYR A 737 20.44 1.32 31.14
N GLY A 738 20.74 1.91 32.31
CA GLY A 738 19.75 2.30 33.32
C GLY A 738 19.03 1.11 33.97
N ALA A 739 19.60 -0.10 33.90
CA ALA A 739 19.04 -1.28 34.54
C ALA A 739 19.49 -1.36 36.02
N THR A 740 19.07 -0.38 36.81
CA THR A 740 19.56 -0.13 38.18
C THR A 740 19.44 -1.34 39.11
N TYR A 741 18.34 -2.09 38.99
CA TYR A 741 17.97 -3.23 39.82
C TYR A 741 18.24 -4.59 39.14
N ILE A 742 19.20 -4.65 38.21
CA ILE A 742 19.47 -5.87 37.41
C ILE A 742 19.78 -7.10 38.28
N ARG A 743 20.52 -6.93 39.38
CA ARG A 743 20.88 -8.05 40.28
C ARG A 743 19.64 -8.62 40.96
N ASP A 744 18.83 -7.76 41.57
CA ASP A 744 17.63 -8.17 42.31
C ASP A 744 16.55 -8.74 41.37
N ALA A 745 16.35 -8.11 40.21
CA ALA A 745 15.41 -8.60 39.20
C ALA A 745 15.84 -9.96 38.62
N LEU A 746 17.15 -10.19 38.50
CA LEU A 746 17.68 -11.48 38.06
C LEU A 746 17.51 -12.56 39.11
N ALA A 747 17.78 -12.24 40.38
CA ALA A 747 17.57 -13.16 41.48
C ALA A 747 16.11 -13.64 41.56
N ARG A 748 15.16 -12.71 41.56
CA ARG A 748 13.71 -13.03 41.55
C ARG A 748 13.32 -13.92 40.39
N TYR A 749 13.80 -13.60 39.18
CA TYR A 749 13.48 -14.37 37.99
C TYR A 749 14.02 -15.81 38.07
N LEU A 750 15.26 -15.99 38.49
CA LEU A 750 15.90 -17.30 38.58
C LEU A 750 15.26 -18.18 39.65
N VAL A 751 15.00 -17.62 40.83
CA VAL A 751 14.33 -18.32 41.94
C VAL A 751 12.93 -18.75 41.53
N GLY A 752 12.13 -17.84 40.96
CA GLY A 752 10.77 -18.12 40.52
C GLY A 752 10.72 -19.11 39.35
N PHE A 753 11.65 -19.02 38.39
CA PHE A 753 11.71 -19.96 37.27
C PHE A 753 12.12 -21.37 37.72
N GLY A 754 13.04 -21.49 38.67
CA GLY A 754 13.46 -22.78 39.23
C GLY A 754 12.41 -23.43 40.15
N ASN A 755 11.49 -22.64 40.71
CA ASN A 755 10.52 -23.09 41.70
C ASN A 755 9.13 -22.46 41.42
N PRO A 756 8.39 -22.92 40.40
CA PRO A 756 7.14 -22.30 39.97
C PRO A 756 6.01 -22.36 41.00
N ASP A 757 6.11 -23.23 42.02
CA ASP A 757 5.10 -23.39 43.07
C ASP A 757 5.27 -22.40 44.25
N LEU A 758 6.34 -21.60 44.27
CA LEU A 758 6.56 -20.61 45.32
C LEU A 758 5.64 -19.41 45.17
N THR A 759 5.17 -18.88 46.29
CA THR A 759 4.46 -17.60 46.35
C THR A 759 5.41 -16.43 46.10
N ASN A 760 4.88 -15.27 45.68
CA ASN A 760 5.70 -14.08 45.44
C ASN A 760 6.51 -13.64 46.68
N GLN A 761 5.96 -13.85 47.88
CA GLN A 761 6.65 -13.53 49.13
C GLN A 761 7.86 -14.45 49.36
N GLU A 762 7.69 -15.76 49.13
CA GLU A 762 8.78 -16.74 49.26
C GLU A 762 9.87 -16.53 48.18
N ILE A 763 9.51 -16.05 46.99
CA ILE A 763 10.46 -15.68 45.94
C ILE A 763 11.31 -14.49 46.39
N GLU A 764 10.70 -13.44 46.95
CA GLU A 764 11.44 -12.27 47.47
C GLU A 764 12.40 -12.68 48.61
N ASP A 765 11.92 -13.44 49.59
CA ASP A 765 12.73 -13.86 50.74
C ASP A 765 13.96 -14.69 50.30
N ARG A 766 13.78 -15.58 49.31
CA ARG A 766 14.89 -16.36 48.74
C ARG A 766 15.80 -15.52 47.84
N ALA A 767 15.25 -14.63 47.00
CA ALA A 767 16.03 -13.78 46.12
C ALA A 767 16.98 -12.84 46.90
N PHE A 768 16.59 -12.42 48.11
CA PHE A 768 17.42 -11.61 48.99
C PHE A 768 18.68 -12.34 49.51
N THR A 769 18.65 -13.68 49.56
CA THR A 769 19.72 -14.51 50.12
C THR A 769 20.56 -15.23 49.06
N GLU A 770 20.05 -15.38 47.83
CA GLU A 770 20.79 -16.02 46.74
C GLU A 770 21.83 -15.09 46.10
N LEU A 771 23.11 -15.44 46.26
CA LEU A 771 24.23 -14.80 45.57
C LEU A 771 24.60 -15.61 44.32
N PHE A 772 24.47 -14.98 43.15
CA PHE A 772 24.88 -15.58 41.88
C PHE A 772 26.27 -15.08 41.46
N PRO A 773 27.20 -15.98 41.08
CA PRO A 773 28.52 -15.62 40.58
C PRO A 773 28.43 -15.12 39.13
N LEU A 774 27.81 -13.96 38.93
CA LEU A 774 27.58 -13.35 37.63
C LEU A 774 27.99 -11.87 37.66
N ASP A 775 29.05 -11.53 36.93
CA ASP A 775 29.54 -10.14 36.83
C ASP A 775 29.41 -9.57 35.42
N LYS A 776 29.17 -10.41 34.42
CA LYS A 776 29.15 -10.02 33.00
C LYS A 776 28.03 -10.71 32.23
N LEU A 777 27.40 -9.97 31.32
CA LEU A 777 26.33 -10.46 30.45
C LEU A 777 26.64 -10.21 28.97
N SER A 778 26.16 -11.12 28.11
CA SER A 778 26.17 -10.88 26.66
C SER A 778 24.87 -10.19 26.26
N VAL A 779 24.99 -9.03 25.61
CA VAL A 779 23.88 -8.10 25.38
C VAL A 779 23.53 -8.01 23.89
N TYR A 780 22.24 -7.89 23.62
CA TYR A 780 21.64 -7.72 22.30
C TYR A 780 20.95 -6.36 22.26
N HIS A 781 21.13 -5.65 21.16
CA HIS A 781 20.61 -4.29 21.01
C HIS A 781 19.35 -4.17 20.16
N ARG A 782 18.86 -5.29 19.63
CA ARG A 782 17.70 -5.31 18.73
C ARG A 782 16.92 -6.60 18.87
N ILE A 783 15.60 -6.46 18.96
CA ILE A 783 14.63 -7.53 18.77
C ILE A 783 13.99 -7.29 17.41
N LYS A 784 13.89 -8.32 16.56
CA LYS A 784 13.22 -8.21 15.26
C LYS A 784 12.00 -9.12 15.23
N PHE A 785 10.94 -8.62 14.63
CA PHE A 785 9.74 -9.35 14.30
C PHE A 785 9.61 -9.42 12.78
N TRP A 786 9.14 -10.56 12.27
CA TRP A 786 8.87 -10.78 10.85
C TRP A 786 7.56 -11.55 10.70
N ASN A 787 6.99 -11.60 9.50
CA ASN A 787 5.78 -12.36 9.23
C ASN A 787 5.93 -13.22 7.97
N GLU A 788 5.19 -14.32 7.90
CA GLU A 788 5.07 -15.16 6.70
C GLU A 788 4.25 -14.42 5.62
N ASP A 789 4.67 -14.57 4.36
CA ASP A 789 3.88 -14.10 3.21
C ASP A 789 2.57 -14.90 3.09
N ALA A 790 1.49 -14.29 2.60
CA ALA A 790 0.15 -14.91 2.51
C ALA A 790 0.12 -16.19 1.63
N LEU A 791 1.12 -16.37 0.76
CA LEU A 791 1.27 -17.55 -0.08
C LEU A 791 2.21 -18.62 0.51
N GLY A 792 2.72 -18.42 1.73
CA GLY A 792 3.69 -19.31 2.37
C GLY A 792 5.02 -19.44 1.60
N ARG A 793 5.26 -18.55 0.62
CA ARG A 793 6.46 -18.55 -0.21
C ARG A 793 7.54 -17.80 0.57
N GLY A 794 8.38 -18.56 1.27
CA GLY A 794 9.55 -18.04 1.96
C GLY A 794 10.59 -17.53 0.96
N ASP A 795 10.32 -16.40 0.31
CA ASP A 795 11.34 -15.68 -0.44
C ASP A 795 12.54 -15.41 0.47
N SER A 796 13.72 -15.47 -0.15
CA SER A 796 14.99 -15.61 0.55
C SER A 796 15.30 -14.37 1.39
N ALA A 797 15.01 -14.50 2.69
CA ALA A 797 15.14 -13.54 3.81
C ALA A 797 13.80 -12.84 4.17
N PRO A 798 13.11 -13.26 5.25
CA PRO A 798 11.91 -12.57 5.68
C PRO A 798 12.26 -11.14 6.11
N ASP A 799 11.59 -10.17 5.50
CA ASP A 799 11.73 -8.75 5.80
C ASP A 799 11.41 -8.48 7.28
N THR A 800 12.16 -7.55 7.88
CA THR A 800 11.89 -7.14 9.26
C THR A 800 10.64 -6.27 9.25
N PHE A 801 9.56 -6.76 9.84
CA PHE A 801 8.27 -6.07 9.90
C PHE A 801 8.20 -5.07 11.06
N ASP A 802 8.71 -5.47 12.23
CA ASP A 802 8.80 -4.62 13.42
C ASP A 802 10.15 -4.84 14.13
N ALA A 803 10.63 -3.83 14.85
CA ALA A 803 11.86 -3.93 15.62
C ALA A 803 11.82 -3.11 16.90
N VAL A 804 12.44 -3.64 17.95
CA VAL A 804 12.62 -2.95 19.23
C VAL A 804 14.11 -2.66 19.38
N HIS A 805 14.45 -1.40 19.61
CA HIS A 805 15.80 -0.95 19.87
C HIS A 805 16.09 -0.83 21.36
N VAL A 806 17.26 -1.31 21.77
CA VAL A 806 17.71 -1.35 23.17
C VAL A 806 19.19 -0.97 23.20
N GLN A 807 19.48 0.32 23.03
CA GLN A 807 20.84 0.83 22.82
C GLN A 807 21.15 2.00 23.75
N PRO A 808 22.25 1.93 24.54
CA PRO A 808 22.72 3.08 25.27
C PRO A 808 23.33 4.12 24.31
N ALA A 809 23.56 5.33 24.82
CA ALA A 809 24.22 6.38 24.06
C ALA A 809 25.61 5.93 23.59
N ARG A 810 25.98 6.30 22.37
CA ARG A 810 27.27 5.92 21.77
C ARG A 810 27.77 6.97 20.81
N MET A 811 29.04 6.90 20.47
CA MET A 811 29.62 7.73 19.41
C MET A 811 29.51 6.97 18.08
N ASN A 812 29.12 7.68 17.02
CA ASN A 812 29.13 7.11 15.67
C ASN A 812 30.56 7.16 15.08
N ASN A 813 30.73 6.63 13.86
CA ASN A 813 32.04 6.63 13.18
C ASN A 813 32.55 8.03 12.79
N ARG A 814 31.73 9.07 12.99
CA ARG A 814 32.05 10.49 12.75
C ARG A 814 32.23 11.25 14.08
N ASP A 815 32.43 10.53 15.20
CA ASP A 815 32.57 11.08 16.56
C ASP A 815 31.38 11.92 17.07
N GLN A 816 30.22 11.82 16.42
CA GLN A 816 28.99 12.46 16.88
C GLN A 816 28.28 11.56 17.91
N ARG A 817 27.74 12.19 18.97
CA ARG A 817 26.99 11.49 20.01
C ARG A 817 25.61 11.09 19.48
N VAL A 818 25.37 9.79 19.38
CA VAL A 818 24.04 9.20 19.15
C VAL A 818 23.35 9.05 20.51
N PRO A 819 22.18 9.66 20.72
CA PRO A 819 21.41 9.51 21.94
C PRO A 819 21.04 8.05 22.22
N GLU A 820 20.78 7.76 23.48
CA GLU A 820 20.24 6.44 23.87
C GLU A 820 18.84 6.21 23.30
N ARG A 821 18.50 4.95 23.05
CA ARG A 821 17.21 4.52 22.54
C ARG A 821 16.77 3.23 23.20
N PHE A 822 15.73 3.33 24.00
CA PHE A 822 15.09 2.23 24.71
C PHE A 822 13.60 2.22 24.37
N ASP A 823 13.23 1.38 23.41
CA ASP A 823 11.87 1.32 22.88
C ASP A 823 10.91 0.64 23.88
N THR A 824 9.64 1.04 23.79
CA THR A 824 8.53 0.43 24.54
C THR A 824 7.91 -0.74 23.78
N VAL A 825 7.39 -1.72 24.52
CA VAL A 825 6.87 -2.98 23.99
C VAL A 825 5.56 -3.38 24.64
N LEU A 826 4.76 -4.16 23.90
CA LEU A 826 3.57 -4.84 24.43
C LEU A 826 3.94 -6.25 24.89
N VAL A 827 3.79 -6.51 26.19
CA VAL A 827 4.16 -7.78 26.83
C VAL A 827 2.92 -8.59 27.18
N ASN A 828 2.90 -9.87 26.81
CA ASN A 828 1.85 -10.82 27.21
C ASN A 828 2.13 -11.33 28.63
N GLU A 829 1.22 -11.06 29.57
CA GLU A 829 1.29 -11.56 30.95
C GLU A 829 0.68 -12.98 31.11
N GLY A 830 0.41 -13.67 29.99
CA GLY A 830 0.00 -15.06 29.94
C GLY A 830 -1.45 -15.29 29.50
N THR A 831 -2.29 -14.25 29.55
CA THR A 831 -3.72 -14.33 29.18
C THR A 831 -4.09 -13.47 27.96
N GLY A 832 -3.09 -12.85 27.32
CA GLY A 832 -3.27 -12.00 26.15
C GLY A 832 -3.81 -12.77 24.94
N GLN A 833 -4.89 -12.26 24.35
CA GLN A 833 -5.52 -12.78 23.12
C GLN A 833 -4.93 -12.12 21.86
N HIS A 834 -5.47 -12.43 20.68
CA HIS A 834 -5.03 -11.84 19.41
C HIS A 834 -5.45 -10.37 19.26
N SER A 835 -6.60 -9.99 19.82
CA SER A 835 -7.13 -8.62 19.83
C SER A 835 -7.48 -8.14 21.23
N GLY A 836 -7.38 -6.82 21.40
CA GLY A 836 -7.60 -6.11 22.65
C GLY A 836 -6.44 -6.22 23.64
N VAL A 837 -6.45 -5.31 24.61
CA VAL A 837 -5.35 -5.12 25.57
C VAL A 837 -5.42 -6.01 26.82
N LYS A 838 -6.49 -6.81 26.97
CA LYS A 838 -6.67 -7.65 28.16
C LYS A 838 -5.58 -8.73 28.21
N GLY A 839 -4.89 -8.84 29.35
CA GLY A 839 -3.76 -9.77 29.53
C GLY A 839 -2.44 -9.25 28.98
N TYR A 840 -2.40 -8.00 28.51
CA TYR A 840 -1.19 -7.31 28.07
C TYR A 840 -0.80 -6.19 29.03
N ARG A 841 0.48 -5.83 28.99
CA ARG A 841 1.02 -4.67 29.71
C ARG A 841 2.16 -4.01 28.92
N ILE A 842 2.27 -2.69 29.00
CA ILE A 842 3.35 -1.94 28.37
C ILE A 842 4.60 -1.97 29.26
N ALA A 843 5.76 -2.17 28.65
CA ALA A 843 7.05 -2.06 29.32
C ALA A 843 8.07 -1.33 28.44
N GLN A 844 9.03 -0.64 29.04
CA GLN A 844 10.22 -0.14 28.33
C GLN A 844 11.35 -1.16 28.47
N VAL A 845 11.96 -1.56 27.36
CA VAL A 845 13.07 -2.52 27.39
C VAL A 845 14.38 -1.77 27.58
N ARG A 846 15.05 -1.99 28.72
CA ARG A 846 16.36 -1.38 29.01
C ARG A 846 17.54 -2.28 28.64
N LEU A 847 17.37 -3.61 28.70
CA LEU A 847 18.42 -4.57 28.39
C LEU A 847 17.85 -5.84 27.75
N VAL A 848 18.52 -6.40 26.75
CA VAL A 848 18.27 -7.76 26.26
C VAL A 848 19.56 -8.57 26.35
N PHE A 849 19.52 -9.74 26.95
CA PHE A 849 20.73 -10.51 27.25
C PHE A 849 20.50 -12.02 27.22
N THR A 850 21.61 -12.77 27.23
CA THR A 850 21.62 -14.23 27.41
C THR A 850 22.45 -14.56 28.65
N LEU A 851 22.00 -15.55 29.42
CA LEU A 851 22.77 -16.08 30.55
C LEU A 851 24.00 -16.87 30.07
N PRO A 852 25.17 -16.75 30.72
CA PRO A 852 26.32 -17.58 30.40
C PRO A 852 26.02 -19.06 30.59
N GLN A 853 26.55 -19.90 29.68
CA GLN A 853 26.32 -21.35 29.74
C GLN A 853 26.81 -21.99 31.05
N GLN A 854 27.86 -21.42 31.65
CA GLN A 854 28.38 -21.84 32.96
C GLN A 854 27.36 -21.60 34.06
N THR A 855 26.74 -20.41 34.10
CA THR A 855 25.67 -20.06 35.05
C THR A 855 24.46 -20.97 34.89
N ILE A 856 24.03 -21.26 33.66
CA ILE A 856 22.91 -22.18 33.40
C ILE A 856 23.22 -23.58 33.93
N ARG A 857 24.44 -24.10 33.69
CA ARG A 857 24.86 -25.42 34.18
C ARG A 857 24.94 -25.50 35.71
N PHE A 858 25.33 -24.39 36.35
CA PHE A 858 25.41 -24.30 37.80
C PHE A 858 24.02 -24.29 38.45
N LEU A 859 23.10 -23.47 37.92
CA LEU A 859 21.76 -23.27 38.50
C LEU A 859 20.76 -24.37 38.10
N PHE A 860 20.93 -24.97 36.93
CA PHE A 860 20.05 -26.01 36.40
C PHE A 860 20.88 -27.26 36.02
N PRO A 861 21.47 -27.97 37.00
CA PRO A 861 22.40 -29.06 36.74
C PRO A 861 21.71 -30.36 36.25
N SER A 862 20.41 -30.53 36.49
CA SER A 862 19.69 -31.75 36.09
C SER A 862 19.29 -31.74 34.60
N PRO A 863 19.42 -32.86 33.88
CA PRO A 863 18.93 -33.00 32.50
C PRO A 863 17.39 -32.88 32.38
N THR A 864 16.66 -33.11 33.46
CA THR A 864 15.18 -33.06 33.49
C THR A 864 14.62 -31.70 33.90
N SER A 865 15.44 -30.79 34.45
CA SER A 865 14.99 -29.43 34.77
C SER A 865 14.76 -28.59 33.50
N ALA A 866 13.64 -27.87 33.45
CA ALA A 866 13.36 -26.92 32.38
C ALA A 866 14.48 -25.88 32.32
N LYS A 867 15.03 -25.66 31.12
CA LYS A 867 16.08 -24.64 30.93
C LYS A 867 15.44 -23.26 30.75
N PRO A 868 16.06 -22.20 31.28
CA PRO A 868 15.56 -20.85 31.04
C PRO A 868 15.58 -20.53 29.54
N PRO A 869 14.66 -19.67 29.07
CA PRO A 869 14.67 -19.15 27.70
C PRO A 869 16.03 -18.56 27.33
N THR A 870 16.44 -18.73 26.08
CA THR A 870 17.76 -18.28 25.61
C THR A 870 17.96 -16.78 25.78
N HIS A 871 16.96 -15.98 25.39
CA HIS A 871 17.01 -14.52 25.45
C HIS A 871 16.04 -13.99 26.50
N LEU A 872 16.56 -13.17 27.40
CA LEU A 872 15.84 -12.50 28.47
C LEU A 872 15.91 -10.98 28.27
N ALA A 873 14.91 -10.26 28.76
CA ALA A 873 14.85 -8.82 28.72
C ALA A 873 14.62 -8.25 30.13
N TYR A 874 15.43 -7.25 30.53
CA TYR A 874 15.13 -6.40 31.68
C TYR A 874 14.22 -5.28 31.19
N VAL A 875 13.06 -5.14 31.84
CA VAL A 875 12.03 -4.19 31.46
C VAL A 875 11.57 -3.37 32.66
N GLU A 876 11.22 -2.11 32.39
CA GLU A 876 10.55 -1.23 33.34
C GLU A 876 9.07 -1.13 33.00
N TRP A 877 8.20 -1.31 33.97
CA TRP A 877 6.77 -1.43 33.73
C TRP A 877 6.04 -0.09 33.68
N PHE A 878 5.04 -0.02 32.80
CA PHE A 878 3.96 0.96 32.88
C PHE A 878 2.77 0.37 33.64
N THR A 879 1.84 1.20 34.09
CA THR A 879 0.61 0.78 34.77
C THR A 879 -0.18 -0.18 33.88
N PRO A 880 -0.87 -1.17 34.47
CA PRO A 880 -1.82 -2.01 33.72
C PRO A 880 -2.87 -1.17 32.98
N PHE A 881 -3.39 -1.71 31.89
CA PHE A 881 -4.49 -1.09 31.17
C PHE A 881 -5.73 -0.97 32.07
N ARG A 882 -6.37 0.21 32.04
CA ARG A 882 -7.70 0.38 32.65
C ARG A 882 -8.73 -0.45 31.88
N ALA A 883 -9.84 -0.75 32.55
CA ALA A 883 -10.93 -1.51 31.93
C ALA A 883 -11.51 -0.83 30.67
N ARG A 884 -11.46 0.50 30.60
CA ARG A 884 -11.98 1.30 29.48
C ARG A 884 -10.92 2.32 29.00
N PRO A 885 -10.89 2.63 27.69
CA PRO A 885 -10.09 3.73 27.17
C PRO A 885 -10.66 5.08 27.58
N GLU A 886 -9.89 6.15 27.40
CA GLU A 886 -10.35 7.52 27.67
C GLU A 886 -11.38 7.98 26.62
N PRO A 887 -12.35 8.84 26.99
CA PRO A 887 -13.40 9.31 26.08
C PRO A 887 -12.83 10.16 24.94
N ASN A 888 -13.63 10.37 23.89
CA ASN A 888 -13.32 11.13 22.66
C ASN A 888 -12.26 10.50 21.73
N HIS A 889 -11.05 10.22 22.22
CA HIS A 889 -9.94 9.67 21.39
C HIS A 889 -9.80 8.15 21.48
N LEU A 890 -10.44 7.52 22.48
CA LEU A 890 -10.49 6.07 22.65
C LEU A 890 -9.11 5.41 22.73
N LEU A 891 -8.16 6.09 23.38
CA LEU A 891 -6.81 5.55 23.64
C LEU A 891 -6.67 5.16 25.11
N TYR A 892 -5.86 4.15 25.38
CA TYR A 892 -5.57 3.74 26.74
C TYR A 892 -4.48 4.61 27.37
N ARG A 893 -4.77 5.14 28.54
CA ARG A 893 -3.82 5.89 29.37
C ARG A 893 -2.93 4.95 30.16
N VAL A 894 -1.62 5.21 30.14
CA VAL A 894 -0.61 4.50 30.93
C VAL A 894 0.38 5.48 31.59
N SER A 895 0.90 5.12 32.76
CA SER A 895 1.92 5.87 33.49
C SER A 895 3.04 4.93 33.93
N ARG A 896 4.22 5.45 34.32
CA ARG A 896 5.27 4.59 34.89
C ARG A 896 4.76 3.92 36.18
N SER A 897 5.02 2.63 36.33
CA SER A 897 4.75 1.93 37.59
C SER A 897 5.88 2.22 38.58
N LEU A 898 5.51 2.77 39.74
CA LEU A 898 6.43 3.12 40.81
C LEU A 898 6.12 2.28 42.04
N ASP A 899 7.15 1.91 42.79
CA ASP A 899 6.99 1.30 44.12
C ASP A 899 6.66 2.35 45.19
N SER A 900 6.56 1.90 46.46
CA SER A 900 6.27 2.77 47.61
C SER A 900 7.33 3.84 47.86
N GLU A 901 8.55 3.67 47.35
CA GLU A 901 9.67 4.61 47.49
C GLU A 901 9.78 5.56 46.29
N GLY A 902 8.91 5.41 45.29
CA GLY A 902 8.92 6.21 44.06
C GLY A 902 9.91 5.70 43.01
N SER A 903 10.51 4.53 43.21
CA SER A 903 11.43 3.88 42.27
C SER A 903 10.67 3.12 41.18
N ARG A 904 11.24 3.04 39.98
CA ARG A 904 10.62 2.36 38.84
C ARG A 904 10.56 0.85 39.09
N ILE A 905 9.37 0.25 38.93
CA ILE A 905 9.19 -1.19 39.03
C ILE A 905 9.80 -1.85 37.78
N ALA A 906 10.77 -2.73 37.99
CA ALA A 906 11.46 -3.45 36.93
C ALA A 906 11.42 -4.97 37.15
N SER A 907 11.51 -5.74 36.06
CA SER A 907 11.55 -7.20 36.12
C SER A 907 12.33 -7.78 34.94
N ILE A 908 12.66 -9.07 35.02
CA ILE A 908 13.21 -9.83 33.90
C ILE A 908 12.12 -10.73 33.33
N ILE A 909 11.93 -10.64 32.01
CA ILE A 909 10.96 -11.43 31.27
C ILE A 909 11.64 -12.21 30.13
N PRO A 910 11.07 -13.36 29.70
CA PRO A 910 11.45 -13.97 28.44
C PRO A 910 11.17 -13.03 27.27
N VAL A 911 12.11 -12.92 26.31
CA VAL A 911 11.86 -12.15 25.08
C VAL A 911 10.69 -12.71 24.29
N SER A 912 10.39 -14.02 24.41
CA SER A 912 9.22 -14.65 23.80
C SER A 912 7.87 -14.14 24.33
N SER A 913 7.84 -13.49 25.49
CA SER A 913 6.62 -12.85 26.03
C SER A 913 6.33 -11.50 25.37
N ILE A 914 7.32 -10.91 24.69
CA ILE A 914 7.16 -9.66 23.95
C ILE A 914 6.45 -9.96 22.63
N ARG A 915 5.31 -9.31 22.40
CA ARG A 915 4.54 -9.49 21.15
C ARG A 915 5.03 -8.58 20.02
N ARG A 916 5.31 -7.31 20.36
CA ARG A 916 5.65 -6.25 19.40
C ARG A 916 6.17 -5.01 20.10
N SER A 917 6.73 -4.07 19.33
CA SER A 917 6.94 -2.71 19.78
C SER A 917 5.61 -1.98 20.01
N ALA A 918 5.59 -1.02 20.93
CA ALA A 918 4.43 -0.19 21.22
C ALA A 918 4.88 1.28 21.20
N HIS A 919 4.18 2.14 20.47
CA HIS A 919 4.44 3.57 20.47
C HIS A 919 3.53 4.30 21.47
N LEU A 920 4.06 5.33 22.11
CA LEU A 920 3.37 6.08 23.15
C LEU A 920 3.25 7.55 22.76
N PHE A 921 2.04 8.11 22.83
CA PHE A 921 1.80 9.53 22.72
C PHE A 921 1.99 10.19 24.09
N PRO A 922 2.90 11.17 24.22
CA PRO A 922 3.00 11.94 25.45
C PRO A 922 1.70 12.70 25.69
N LYS A 923 1.22 12.75 26.94
CA LYS A 923 0.15 13.70 27.32
C LYS A 923 0.80 15.09 27.41
N PHE A 924 0.67 15.88 26.35
CA PHE A 924 1.34 17.17 26.23
C PHE A 924 0.72 18.27 27.10
N GLY A 925 -0.56 18.17 27.43
CA GLY A 925 -1.31 19.28 28.02
C GLY A 925 -1.58 20.40 27.00
N PRO A 926 -2.03 21.58 27.46
CA PRO A 926 -2.44 22.68 26.57
C PRO A 926 -1.32 23.20 25.67
N VAL A 927 -0.09 23.25 26.19
CA VAL A 927 1.13 23.67 25.48
C VAL A 927 2.21 22.67 25.81
N VAL A 928 2.93 22.22 24.78
CA VAL A 928 3.97 21.22 24.95
C VAL A 928 5.15 21.73 25.81
N PRO A 929 5.64 20.96 26.81
CA PRO A 929 6.79 21.36 27.62
C PRO A 929 8.08 21.47 26.79
N ARG A 930 8.80 22.59 26.96
CA ARG A 930 9.99 22.92 26.16
C ARG A 930 11.16 21.97 26.42
N GLU A 931 11.28 21.49 27.65
CA GLU A 931 12.35 20.62 28.11
C GLU A 931 12.23 19.17 27.65
N TRP A 932 11.12 18.79 27.02
CA TRP A 932 10.96 17.47 26.43
C TRP A 932 11.62 17.43 25.04
N THR A 933 12.28 16.32 24.76
CA THR A 933 12.83 15.98 23.43
C THR A 933 12.40 14.56 23.08
N SER A 934 12.46 14.16 21.80
CA SER A 934 12.14 12.79 21.38
C SER A 934 12.86 11.70 22.18
N TYR A 935 14.08 11.98 22.66
CA TYR A 935 14.89 11.01 23.40
C TYR A 935 14.69 11.05 24.92
N THR A 936 14.15 12.15 25.46
CA THR A 936 13.95 12.31 26.91
C THR A 936 12.49 12.18 27.33
N VAL A 937 11.56 12.28 26.39
CA VAL A 937 10.12 12.31 26.68
C VAL A 937 9.62 11.06 27.40
N LEU A 938 10.16 9.87 27.07
CA LEU A 938 9.79 8.61 27.75
C LEU A 938 10.18 8.59 29.23
N ASP A 939 11.17 9.39 29.63
CA ASP A 939 11.65 9.49 31.02
C ASP A 939 11.03 10.66 31.78
N LYS A 940 10.76 11.79 31.10
CA LYS A 940 10.24 13.02 31.72
C LYS A 940 8.71 13.09 31.77
N CYS A 941 8.02 12.53 30.77
CA CYS A 941 6.58 12.63 30.71
C CYS A 941 5.94 11.62 31.69
N PRO A 942 5.02 12.05 32.58
CA PRO A 942 4.44 11.19 33.61
C PRO A 942 3.32 10.28 33.08
N THR A 943 2.70 10.64 31.97
CA THR A 943 1.49 9.98 31.46
C THR A 943 1.52 9.94 29.94
N PHE A 944 1.17 8.79 29.38
CA PHE A 944 1.11 8.57 27.94
C PHE A 944 -0.23 7.96 27.54
N PHE A 945 -0.57 8.08 26.26
CA PHE A 945 -1.60 7.31 25.60
C PHE A 945 -0.95 6.27 24.68
N VAL A 946 -1.45 5.04 24.68
CA VAL A 946 -0.93 3.99 23.80
C VAL A 946 -1.44 4.21 22.38
N ASN A 947 -0.51 4.36 21.44
CA ASN A 947 -0.83 4.59 20.03
C ASN A 947 -1.35 3.30 19.38
N CYS A 948 -2.55 3.33 18.82
CA CYS A 948 -3.12 2.22 18.04
C CYS A 948 -2.93 2.38 16.52
N PHE A 949 -2.39 3.50 16.05
CA PHE A 949 -2.17 3.83 14.65
C PHE A 949 -0.73 3.69 14.10
N PRO A 950 0.27 3.03 14.72
CA PRO A 950 1.56 2.86 14.03
C PRO A 950 1.46 2.02 12.74
N ASP A 951 0.59 1.00 12.74
CA ASP A 951 0.35 0.09 11.63
C ASP A 951 -1.00 -0.63 11.81
N ARG A 952 -1.48 -1.29 10.74
CA ARG A 952 -2.77 -2.00 10.73
C ARG A 952 -2.86 -3.08 11.80
N HIS A 953 -1.77 -3.79 12.12
CA HIS A 953 -1.82 -4.83 13.14
C HIS A 953 -1.89 -4.24 14.54
N THR A 954 -1.20 -3.12 14.80
CA THR A 954 -1.34 -2.44 16.09
C THR A 954 -2.79 -1.98 16.26
N TYR A 955 -3.41 -1.51 15.19
CA TYR A 955 -4.81 -1.07 15.19
C TYR A 955 -5.81 -2.20 15.53
N VAL A 956 -5.53 -3.45 15.16
CA VAL A 956 -6.35 -4.62 15.54
C VAL A 956 -5.98 -5.16 16.93
N THR A 957 -4.70 -5.07 17.30
CA THR A 957 -4.21 -5.65 18.57
C THR A 957 -4.59 -4.78 19.77
N VAL A 958 -4.49 -3.45 19.63
CA VAL A 958 -4.56 -2.49 20.75
C VAL A 958 -5.93 -1.85 20.90
N TYR A 959 -6.64 -1.63 19.80
CA TYR A 959 -8.00 -1.09 19.80
C TYR A 959 -9.01 -2.23 19.70
#